data_AF-A0A1V5HN08-F1
#
_entry.id   AF-A0A1V5HN08-F1
#
_cell.length_a   1.000
_cell.length_b   1.000
_cell.length_c   1.000
_cell.angle_alpha   90.00
_cell.angle_beta   90.00
_cell.angle_gamma   90.00
#
_symmetry.space_group_name_H-M   'P 1'
#
loop_
_entity.id
_entity.type
_entity.pdbx_description
1 polymer ?
#
loop_
_entity_poly.entity_id
_entity_poly.type
_entity_poly.pdbx_seq_one_letter_code
_entity_poly.pdbx_strand_id
1 'polypeptide(L)'
;MNDQRKLILGKEPFIRKADSPGYGTKIIMRDFILSLLPLILFAWIKNGLLPFINKDITSVWLMLYPLIFIMMGGVTAIIVEFVYYKFLLKDKNIKKTLNNSFAVITGLLLAMMLSVNTPLWVLIIGVVFAIIIGKLLFGGFGHNVFNPALIGYLFLTAAYFSVITAGNGFLNASEAIIAGATPMTVLKQDPIANVEVLIKQYGLGKMFLGFVPGAIAETSALLCLVAMVFLIIRKVINWRIPAFYLGTVFILSYIIGAFNGYAGNLEFAFFSIFNGSLMFGAIFMATEPVTSPKTPNGKIIFAIGLGVLTILFRFKGNMPEGVATSILIMNLFTVIIDRTAAKLRVCVNLKKIVFTYSLIALLFAGISIYAISAYTTKEAEPVIELSNKNQDFNNLQFKYTFTVDGQEVVVTTDHQYAISQINVDDYNTDHFRTLFLAQINANKLEHFVTGIEETKTNLIVKVSSQGFSSAIITQIIFDMDNKITGVTVNTENESYADDYNENWTLTSGHPHTVLPPLIVANQNDLSAVNLVSGATVTSNAVIKAVETAQAYVSNLSTNNNLRLTGKAQDFVTLGFVYIFRQGANRYVVNTDADYVITNAIDESLRQQLTTLINNNLFVNYIDAVEKGVGFTKLTVITGGFSSKITSVITFDGTGTMIAFTSNATNESYNDEYNAGYDPANGNPEIKIPADIITNQSDLSLVEVVSGATVTSRSILEAAQIARAYLEAQNG
;
A
#
# COMPACT_ATOMS: atom_id res chain seq x y z
N MET A 1 63.06 -78.63 -3.09
CA MET A 1 62.44 -77.53 -2.31
C MET A 1 62.98 -76.22 -2.85
N ASN A 2 62.26 -75.55 -3.76
CA ASN A 2 62.64 -74.26 -4.32
C ASN A 2 61.59 -73.23 -3.88
N ASP A 3 61.88 -72.55 -2.78
CA ASP A 3 61.00 -71.54 -2.19
C ASP A 3 61.29 -70.19 -2.87
N GLN A 4 60.47 -69.83 -3.86
CA GLN A 4 60.58 -68.55 -4.56
C GLN A 4 60.17 -67.42 -3.62
N ARG A 5 61.16 -66.80 -2.95
CA ARG A 5 60.96 -65.52 -2.25
C ARG A 5 60.56 -64.45 -3.26
N LYS A 6 59.26 -64.12 -3.32
CA LYS A 6 58.74 -62.94 -4.02
C LYS A 6 59.30 -61.68 -3.35
N LEU A 7 60.36 -61.11 -3.93
CA LEU A 7 60.83 -59.77 -3.61
C LEU A 7 59.80 -58.77 -4.15
N ILE A 8 59.02 -58.16 -3.26
CA ILE A 8 58.17 -57.02 -3.59
C ILE A 8 59.05 -55.78 -3.47
N LEU A 9 59.23 -55.03 -4.56
CA LEU A 9 59.80 -53.68 -4.52
C LEU A 9 58.89 -52.81 -3.64
N GLY A 10 59.20 -52.70 -2.36
CA GLY A 10 58.48 -51.82 -1.44
C GLY A 10 58.76 -50.38 -1.80
N LYS A 11 57.74 -49.63 -2.23
CA LYS A 11 57.76 -48.17 -2.06
C LYS A 11 57.90 -47.90 -0.56
N GLU A 12 58.76 -46.94 -0.21
CA GLU A 12 58.88 -46.43 1.16
C GLU A 12 57.46 -46.25 1.75
N PRO A 13 57.11 -46.89 2.88
CA PRO A 13 55.83 -46.67 3.51
C PRO A 13 55.83 -45.24 4.04
N PHE A 14 55.28 -44.30 3.26
CA PHE A 14 54.84 -43.02 3.80
C PHE A 14 53.72 -43.34 4.79
N ILE A 15 54.07 -43.45 6.08
CA ILE A 15 53.09 -43.47 7.17
C ILE A 15 52.38 -42.12 7.07
N ARG A 16 51.22 -42.10 6.41
CA ARG A 16 50.47 -40.86 6.27
C ARG A 16 49.93 -40.52 7.63
N LYS A 17 50.01 -39.25 8.01
CA LYS A 17 49.30 -38.72 9.19
C LYS A 17 47.79 -39.03 9.15
N ALA A 18 47.24 -39.28 7.95
CA ALA A 18 45.87 -39.74 7.72
C ALA A 18 45.59 -41.18 8.19
N ASP A 19 46.62 -42.01 8.37
CA ASP A 19 46.53 -43.39 8.85
C ASP A 19 46.71 -43.48 10.39
N SER A 20 46.99 -42.35 11.05
CA SER A 20 47.09 -42.28 12.51
C SER A 20 45.71 -42.32 13.18
N PRO A 21 45.53 -43.09 14.27
CA PRO A 21 44.28 -43.10 15.03
C PRO A 21 44.01 -41.70 15.59
N GLY A 22 43.04 -40.99 14.99
CA GLY A 22 42.77 -39.58 15.28
C GLY A 22 42.57 -38.70 14.04
N TYR A 23 42.95 -39.18 12.85
CA TYR A 23 42.75 -38.48 11.58
C TYR A 23 41.91 -39.31 10.58
N GLY A 24 41.12 -38.63 9.74
CA GLY A 24 40.36 -39.27 8.66
C GLY A 24 38.92 -38.74 8.53
N THR A 25 38.31 -38.96 7.36
CA THR A 25 36.96 -38.45 7.02
C THR A 25 35.89 -38.89 8.03
N LYS A 26 35.96 -40.14 8.52
CA LYS A 26 35.02 -40.64 9.54
C LYS A 26 35.08 -39.86 10.84
N ILE A 27 36.28 -39.48 11.28
CA ILE A 27 36.48 -38.71 12.51
C ILE A 27 35.99 -37.27 12.32
N ILE A 28 36.32 -36.67 11.17
CA ILE A 28 35.84 -35.34 10.79
C ILE A 28 34.31 -35.29 10.79
N MET A 29 33.65 -36.26 10.15
CA MET A 29 32.19 -36.33 10.04
C MET A 29 31.53 -36.66 11.38
N ARG A 30 32.14 -37.52 12.20
CA ARG A 30 31.66 -37.77 13.57
C ARG A 30 31.72 -36.51 14.41
N ASP A 31 32.85 -35.82 14.41
CA ASP A 31 33.04 -34.60 15.18
C ASP A 31 32.07 -33.49 14.71
N PHE A 32 31.76 -33.44 13.40
CA PHE A 32 30.71 -32.57 12.85
C PHE A 32 29.30 -32.95 13.34
N ILE A 33 28.94 -34.24 13.40
CA ILE A 33 27.66 -34.67 13.96
C ILE A 33 27.59 -34.34 15.46
N LEU A 34 28.68 -34.55 16.20
CA LEU A 34 28.75 -34.23 17.63
C LEU A 34 28.51 -32.73 17.90
N SER A 35 28.97 -31.85 17.01
CA SER A 35 28.72 -30.42 17.16
C SER A 35 27.29 -29.99 16.80
N LEU A 36 26.52 -30.82 16.09
CA LEU A 36 25.09 -30.58 15.84
C LEU A 36 24.21 -31.00 17.02
N LEU A 37 24.64 -31.95 17.86
CA LEU A 37 23.81 -32.46 18.96
C LEU A 37 23.28 -31.38 19.92
N PRO A 38 24.08 -30.40 20.39
CA PRO A 38 23.57 -29.33 21.24
C PRO A 38 22.48 -28.49 20.57
N LEU A 39 22.59 -28.25 19.25
CA LEU A 39 21.60 -27.52 18.47
C LEU A 39 20.31 -28.32 18.30
N ILE A 40 20.41 -29.63 18.07
CA ILE A 40 19.26 -30.54 17.98
C ILE A 40 18.53 -30.62 19.32
N LEU A 41 19.26 -30.69 20.44
CA LEU A 41 18.68 -30.66 21.78
C LEU A 41 17.99 -29.32 22.08
N PHE A 42 18.64 -28.21 21.72
CA PHE A 42 18.04 -26.88 21.87
C PHE A 42 16.77 -26.72 21.03
N ALA A 43 16.77 -27.22 19.79
CA ALA A 43 15.61 -27.21 18.93
C ALA A 43 14.41 -27.95 19.53
N TRP A 44 14.67 -29.09 20.18
CA TRP A 44 13.67 -29.85 20.91
C TRP A 44 13.18 -29.10 22.15
N ILE A 45 14.10 -28.53 22.93
CA ILE A 45 13.75 -27.75 24.13
C ILE A 45 12.85 -26.57 23.75
N LYS A 46 13.26 -25.80 22.74
CA LYS A 46 12.56 -24.59 22.29
C LYS A 46 11.20 -24.90 21.66
N ASN A 47 11.13 -25.83 20.70
CA ASN A 47 9.93 -26.02 19.89
C ASN A 47 9.02 -27.15 20.38
N GLY A 48 9.48 -27.96 21.32
CA GLY A 48 8.74 -29.12 21.85
C GLY A 48 8.52 -29.05 23.36
N LEU A 49 9.62 -29.00 24.13
CA LEU A 49 9.54 -29.08 25.60
C LEU A 49 8.95 -27.82 26.25
N LEU A 50 9.39 -26.62 25.83
CA LEU A 50 8.89 -25.35 26.38
C LEU A 50 7.39 -25.15 26.10
N PRO A 51 6.88 -25.34 24.87
CA PRO A 51 5.44 -25.28 24.60
C PRO A 51 4.63 -26.32 25.40
N PHE A 52 5.22 -27.48 25.70
CA PHE A 52 4.59 -28.49 26.56
C PHE A 52 4.53 -28.05 28.03
N ILE A 53 5.62 -27.48 28.57
CA ILE A 53 5.66 -26.96 29.94
C ILE A 53 4.70 -25.77 30.12
N ASN A 54 4.63 -24.90 29.11
CA ASN A 54 3.75 -23.73 29.09
C ASN A 54 2.27 -24.08 28.85
N LYS A 55 1.96 -25.37 28.62
CA LYS A 55 0.62 -25.92 28.33
C LYS A 55 0.00 -25.44 27.00
N ASP A 56 0.80 -24.92 26.10
CA ASP A 56 0.39 -24.59 24.72
C ASP A 56 0.24 -25.88 23.88
N ILE A 57 0.95 -26.96 24.28
CA ILE A 57 0.86 -28.30 23.71
C ILE A 57 0.56 -29.30 24.83
N THR A 58 -0.47 -30.11 24.66
CA THR A 58 -0.88 -31.13 25.66
C THR A 58 -0.40 -32.54 25.33
N SER A 59 -0.01 -32.80 24.08
CA SER A 59 0.37 -34.13 23.60
C SER A 59 1.87 -34.38 23.70
N VAL A 60 2.26 -35.47 24.36
CA VAL A 60 3.67 -35.93 24.43
C VAL A 60 4.27 -36.17 23.03
N TRP A 61 3.43 -36.59 22.08
CA TRP A 61 3.83 -36.75 20.68
C TRP A 61 4.34 -35.45 20.06
N LEU A 62 3.62 -34.35 20.27
CA LEU A 62 3.98 -33.03 19.75
C LEU A 62 5.23 -32.47 20.44
N MET A 63 5.44 -32.80 21.72
CA MET A 63 6.68 -32.47 22.44
C MET A 63 7.91 -33.14 21.79
N LEU A 64 7.81 -34.40 21.35
CA LEU A 64 8.91 -35.13 20.71
C LEU A 64 9.04 -34.85 19.22
N TYR A 65 8.04 -34.22 18.62
CA TYR A 65 7.95 -34.03 17.17
C TYR A 65 9.18 -33.36 16.54
N PRO A 66 9.80 -32.29 17.11
CA PRO A 66 11.00 -31.69 16.52
C PRO A 66 12.19 -32.67 16.38
N LEU A 67 12.36 -33.58 17.35
CA LEU A 67 13.39 -34.63 17.28
C LEU A 67 13.06 -35.64 16.19
N ILE A 68 11.80 -36.08 16.14
CA ILE A 68 11.32 -37.04 15.14
C ILE A 68 11.49 -36.45 13.74
N PHE A 69 11.15 -35.17 13.56
CA PHE A 69 11.29 -34.44 12.31
C PHE A 69 12.74 -34.41 11.82
N ILE A 70 13.68 -34.00 12.67
CA ILE A 70 15.11 -33.97 12.35
C ILE A 70 15.63 -35.38 12.01
N MET A 71 15.29 -36.37 12.85
CA MET A 71 15.70 -37.76 12.63
C MET A 71 15.13 -38.34 11.34
N MET A 72 13.89 -37.99 10.98
CA MET A 72 13.26 -38.41 9.74
C MET A 72 14.05 -37.95 8.51
N GLY A 73 14.60 -36.73 8.55
CA GLY A 73 15.48 -36.23 7.49
C GLY A 73 16.72 -37.09 7.31
N GLY A 74 17.41 -37.41 8.41
CA GLY A 74 18.60 -38.28 8.40
C GLY A 74 18.31 -39.72 7.95
N VAL A 75 17.21 -40.30 8.42
CA VAL A 75 16.77 -41.67 8.05
C VAL A 75 16.40 -41.73 6.57
N THR A 76 15.63 -40.77 6.07
CA THR A 76 15.25 -40.67 4.67
C THR A 76 16.49 -40.60 3.78
N ALA A 77 17.49 -39.82 4.17
CA ALA A 77 18.73 -39.69 3.40
C ALA A 77 19.48 -41.03 3.26
N ILE A 78 19.56 -41.83 4.32
CA ILE A 78 20.15 -43.18 4.27
C ILE A 78 19.33 -44.09 3.34
N ILE A 79 18.00 -44.08 3.46
CA ILE A 79 17.12 -44.94 2.69
C ILE A 79 17.26 -44.65 1.20
N VAL A 80 17.22 -43.38 0.80
CA VAL A 80 17.37 -42.96 -0.61
C VAL A 80 18.72 -43.41 -1.16
N GLU A 81 19.79 -43.22 -0.39
CA GLU A 81 21.14 -43.60 -0.81
C GLU A 81 21.31 -45.12 -0.89
N PHE A 82 20.72 -45.87 0.04
CA PHE A 82 20.66 -47.34 -0.01
C PHE A 82 19.93 -47.82 -1.25
N VAL A 83 18.76 -47.25 -1.55
CA VAL A 83 17.98 -47.62 -2.74
C VAL A 83 18.78 -47.34 -4.02
N TYR A 84 19.43 -46.18 -4.10
CA TYR A 84 20.26 -45.80 -5.25
C TYR A 84 21.43 -46.77 -5.47
N TYR A 85 22.26 -47.01 -4.45
CA TYR A 85 23.43 -47.87 -4.61
C TYR A 85 23.05 -49.35 -4.85
N LYS A 86 21.99 -49.83 -4.18
CA LYS A 86 21.55 -51.22 -4.30
C LYS A 86 20.88 -51.52 -5.64
N PHE A 87 19.95 -50.66 -6.07
CA PHE A 87 19.09 -50.98 -7.22
C PHE A 87 19.55 -50.33 -8.51
N LEU A 88 20.03 -49.07 -8.49
CA LEU A 88 20.49 -48.38 -9.69
C LEU A 88 21.94 -48.74 -10.06
N LEU A 89 22.86 -48.64 -9.10
CA LEU A 89 24.28 -48.94 -9.36
C LEU A 89 24.65 -50.42 -9.16
N LYS A 90 23.76 -51.22 -8.56
CA LYS A 90 23.97 -52.66 -8.27
C LYS A 90 25.32 -52.92 -7.60
N ASP A 91 25.71 -52.04 -6.68
CA ASP A 91 26.98 -52.14 -5.97
C ASP A 91 27.01 -53.43 -5.14
N LYS A 92 28.08 -54.22 -5.27
CA LYS A 92 28.25 -55.49 -4.53
C LYS A 92 28.60 -55.24 -3.06
N ASN A 93 29.11 -54.05 -2.70
CA ASN A 93 29.63 -53.74 -1.36
C ASN A 93 28.88 -52.59 -0.66
N ILE A 94 27.56 -52.60 -0.71
CA ILE A 94 26.65 -51.54 -0.19
C ILE A 94 27.02 -51.08 1.24
N LYS A 95 27.29 -52.02 2.16
CA LYS A 95 27.62 -51.68 3.55
C LYS A 95 28.86 -50.77 3.66
N LYS A 96 29.88 -51.02 2.83
CA LYS A 96 31.11 -50.22 2.84
C LYS A 96 30.87 -48.85 2.23
N THR A 97 30.09 -48.80 1.15
CA THR A 97 29.75 -47.56 0.43
C THR A 97 28.92 -46.63 1.30
N LEU A 98 27.86 -47.11 1.95
CA LEU A 98 27.02 -46.32 2.85
C LEU A 98 27.79 -45.78 4.07
N ASN A 99 28.64 -46.60 4.67
CA ASN A 99 29.47 -46.20 5.83
C ASN A 99 30.49 -45.09 5.51
N ASN A 100 30.76 -44.84 4.24
CA ASN A 100 31.71 -43.82 3.79
C ASN A 100 31.02 -42.64 3.09
N SER A 101 29.69 -42.67 2.92
CA SER A 101 28.98 -41.64 2.16
C SER A 101 28.37 -40.54 3.04
N PHE A 102 28.09 -40.81 4.31
CA PHE A 102 27.63 -39.81 5.29
C PHE A 102 26.35 -39.03 4.90
N ALA A 103 25.42 -39.61 4.12
CA ALA A 103 24.17 -38.94 3.71
C ALA A 103 23.29 -38.46 4.86
N VAL A 104 23.40 -39.08 6.04
CA VAL A 104 22.68 -38.66 7.26
C VAL A 104 22.86 -37.17 7.52
N ILE A 105 24.07 -36.65 7.36
CA ILE A 105 24.38 -35.25 7.65
C ILE A 105 23.57 -34.32 6.75
N THR A 106 23.47 -34.64 5.44
CA THR A 106 22.67 -33.86 4.49
C THR A 106 21.20 -33.81 4.90
N GLY A 107 20.63 -34.96 5.30
CA GLY A 107 19.24 -35.04 5.73
C GLY A 107 18.96 -34.31 7.04
N LEU A 108 19.86 -34.45 8.02
CA LEU A 108 19.79 -33.72 9.30
C LEU A 108 19.86 -32.21 9.09
N LEU A 109 20.84 -31.74 8.32
CA LEU A 109 21.04 -30.32 8.05
C LEU A 109 19.86 -29.70 7.32
N LEU A 110 19.28 -30.39 6.33
CA LEU A 110 18.07 -29.91 5.64
C LEU A 110 16.89 -29.80 6.61
N ALA A 111 16.66 -30.81 7.45
CA ALA A 111 15.56 -30.79 8.42
C ALA A 111 15.73 -29.67 9.46
N MET A 112 16.96 -29.40 9.89
CA MET A 112 17.30 -28.33 10.85
C MET A 112 17.01 -26.91 10.34
N MET A 113 17.02 -26.72 9.01
CA MET A 113 16.74 -25.44 8.34
C MET A 113 15.26 -25.22 8.01
N LEU A 114 14.41 -26.23 8.15
CA LEU A 114 12.99 -26.11 7.85
C LEU A 114 12.20 -25.67 9.08
N SER A 115 11.00 -25.15 8.85
CA SER A 115 10.05 -24.87 9.92
C SER A 115 9.58 -26.16 10.58
N VAL A 116 9.32 -26.11 11.90
CA VAL A 116 8.69 -27.20 12.66
C VAL A 116 7.33 -27.59 12.10
N ASN A 117 6.59 -26.66 11.51
CA ASN A 117 5.26 -26.94 10.97
C ASN A 117 5.28 -27.51 9.54
N THR A 118 6.48 -27.69 8.96
CA THR A 118 6.61 -28.28 7.63
C THR A 118 6.06 -29.71 7.63
N PRO A 119 5.16 -30.08 6.70
CA PRO A 119 4.66 -31.44 6.63
C PRO A 119 5.81 -32.44 6.36
N LEU A 120 5.79 -33.61 7.03
CA LEU A 120 6.84 -34.63 6.90
C LEU A 120 7.07 -35.09 5.44
N TRP A 121 6.01 -35.15 4.63
CA TRP A 121 6.13 -35.52 3.22
C TRP A 121 6.94 -34.49 2.41
N VAL A 122 6.81 -33.19 2.72
CA VAL A 122 7.59 -32.12 2.09
C VAL A 122 9.08 -32.28 2.45
N LEU A 123 9.38 -32.53 3.73
CA LEU A 123 10.75 -32.84 4.16
C LEU A 123 11.32 -34.04 3.37
N ILE A 124 10.55 -35.13 3.27
CA ILE A 124 10.98 -36.35 2.56
C ILE A 124 11.32 -36.04 1.10
N ILE A 125 10.44 -35.32 0.38
CA ILE A 125 10.70 -34.92 -1.02
C ILE A 125 11.96 -34.07 -1.11
N GLY A 126 12.15 -33.10 -0.21
CA GLY A 126 13.35 -32.26 -0.18
C GLY A 126 14.64 -33.06 0.03
N VAL A 127 14.61 -34.04 0.94
CA VAL A 127 15.76 -34.93 1.20
C VAL A 127 16.04 -35.82 -0.01
N VAL A 128 15.00 -36.37 -0.65
CA VAL A 128 15.15 -37.14 -1.90
C VAL A 128 15.82 -36.30 -2.98
N PHE A 129 15.37 -35.05 -3.17
CA PHE A 129 15.95 -34.13 -4.13
C PHE A 129 17.40 -33.77 -3.78
N ALA A 130 17.68 -33.42 -2.52
CA ALA A 130 19.02 -33.14 -2.01
C ALA A 130 20.01 -34.28 -2.29
N ILE A 131 19.60 -35.52 -2.00
CA ILE A 131 20.46 -36.69 -2.15
C ILE A 131 20.63 -37.07 -3.61
N ILE A 132 19.55 -37.18 -4.39
CA ILE A 132 19.65 -37.63 -5.78
C ILE A 132 20.33 -36.56 -6.64
N ILE A 133 19.80 -35.33 -6.64
CA ILE A 133 20.26 -34.25 -7.51
C ILE A 133 21.49 -33.56 -6.94
N GLY A 134 21.48 -33.24 -5.65
CA GLY A 134 22.56 -32.48 -5.03
C GLY A 134 23.84 -33.30 -4.79
N LYS A 135 23.74 -34.63 -4.66
CA LYS A 135 24.87 -35.47 -4.26
C LYS A 135 25.17 -36.60 -5.25
N LEU A 136 24.20 -37.48 -5.51
CA LEU A 136 24.45 -38.73 -6.24
C LEU A 136 24.65 -38.53 -7.74
N LEU A 137 23.98 -37.53 -8.33
CA LEU A 137 24.15 -37.16 -9.74
C LEU A 137 25.61 -36.82 -10.10
N PHE A 138 26.38 -36.28 -9.14
CA PHE A 138 27.78 -35.92 -9.32
C PHE A 138 28.77 -37.03 -8.95
N GLY A 139 28.29 -38.24 -8.61
CA GLY A 139 29.14 -39.37 -8.24
C GLY A 139 29.27 -39.61 -6.73
N GLY A 140 28.46 -38.92 -5.90
CA GLY A 140 28.36 -39.17 -4.47
C GLY A 140 29.38 -38.38 -3.63
N PHE A 141 29.65 -38.88 -2.42
CA PHE A 141 30.44 -38.16 -1.43
C PHE A 141 31.81 -37.69 -1.95
N GLY A 142 32.11 -36.40 -1.79
CA GLY A 142 33.37 -35.79 -2.22
C GLY A 142 33.38 -35.25 -3.66
N HIS A 143 32.32 -35.47 -4.44
CA HIS A 143 32.21 -35.01 -5.83
C HIS A 143 31.12 -33.96 -6.05
N ASN A 144 30.42 -33.55 -4.99
CA ASN A 144 29.34 -32.57 -5.08
C ASN A 144 29.89 -31.21 -5.48
N VAL A 145 29.28 -30.58 -6.48
CA VAL A 145 29.62 -29.21 -6.89
C VAL A 145 29.01 -28.19 -5.92
N PHE A 146 27.84 -28.51 -5.38
CA PHE A 146 27.06 -27.67 -4.48
C PHE A 146 26.78 -28.40 -3.17
N ASN A 147 26.48 -27.64 -2.12
CA ASN A 147 26.03 -28.21 -0.86
C ASN A 147 24.67 -28.91 -1.08
N PRO A 148 24.59 -30.24 -0.91
CA PRO A 148 23.38 -30.97 -1.26
C PRO A 148 22.16 -30.60 -0.39
N ALA A 149 22.39 -30.28 0.89
CA ALA A 149 21.30 -29.90 1.79
C ALA A 149 20.68 -28.56 1.36
N LEU A 150 21.52 -27.60 0.97
CA LEU A 150 21.05 -26.31 0.46
C LEU A 150 20.32 -26.43 -0.87
N ILE A 151 20.70 -27.37 -1.75
CA ILE A 151 19.94 -27.66 -2.98
C ILE A 151 18.52 -28.14 -2.63
N GLY A 152 18.41 -29.08 -1.69
CA GLY A 152 17.10 -29.54 -1.21
C GLY A 152 16.27 -28.41 -0.61
N TYR A 153 16.91 -27.56 0.21
CA TYR A 153 16.26 -26.40 0.82
C TYR A 153 15.74 -25.43 -0.25
N LEU A 154 16.58 -25.03 -1.21
CA LEU A 154 16.20 -24.10 -2.27
C LEU A 154 15.06 -24.66 -3.14
N PHE A 155 15.10 -25.97 -3.43
CA PHE A 155 14.00 -26.63 -4.14
C PHE A 155 12.69 -26.54 -3.35
N LEU A 156 12.71 -26.86 -2.05
CA LEU A 156 11.52 -26.79 -1.21
C LEU A 156 10.99 -25.37 -1.08
N THR A 157 11.87 -24.39 -0.89
CA THR A 157 11.44 -23.00 -0.75
C THR A 157 11.02 -22.36 -2.06
N ALA A 158 11.40 -22.92 -3.22
CA ALA A 158 10.91 -22.46 -4.52
C ALA A 158 9.57 -23.13 -4.88
N ALA A 159 9.44 -24.44 -4.65
CA ALA A 159 8.29 -25.22 -5.11
C ALA A 159 7.16 -25.35 -4.07
N TYR A 160 7.48 -25.28 -2.78
CA TYR A 160 6.56 -25.57 -1.67
C TYR A 160 6.51 -24.44 -0.62
N PHE A 161 6.88 -23.21 -0.99
CA PHE A 161 6.89 -22.08 -0.06
C PHE A 161 5.55 -21.88 0.65
N SER A 162 4.45 -21.87 -0.10
CA SER A 162 3.09 -21.71 0.43
C SER A 162 2.70 -22.82 1.40
N VAL A 163 3.17 -24.05 1.16
CA VAL A 163 2.91 -25.20 2.03
C VAL A 163 3.69 -25.09 3.33
N ILE A 164 4.94 -24.60 3.26
CA ILE A 164 5.77 -24.35 4.45
C ILE A 164 5.18 -23.22 5.30
N THR A 165 4.56 -22.21 4.69
CA THR A 165 3.98 -21.07 5.41
C THR A 165 2.53 -21.26 5.88
N ALA A 166 1.80 -22.24 5.34
CA ALA A 166 0.37 -22.45 5.62
C ALA A 166 0.00 -22.81 7.08
N GLY A 167 0.95 -23.28 7.90
CA GLY A 167 0.70 -23.70 9.28
C GLY A 167 1.48 -22.89 10.31
N ASN A 168 1.13 -21.61 10.50
CA ASN A 168 1.85 -20.65 11.36
C ASN A 168 3.32 -20.43 10.95
N GLY A 169 3.70 -20.79 9.71
CA GLY A 169 5.05 -20.64 9.18
C GLY A 169 6.11 -21.20 10.13
N PHE A 170 7.09 -20.37 10.47
CA PHE A 170 8.24 -20.71 11.32
C PHE A 170 7.99 -20.53 12.83
N LEU A 171 6.75 -20.23 13.23
CA LEU A 171 6.40 -20.02 14.63
C LEU A 171 6.09 -21.36 15.31
N ASN A 172 6.57 -21.56 16.53
CA ASN A 172 6.09 -22.68 17.35
C ASN A 172 4.74 -22.36 18.01
N ALA A 173 4.13 -23.35 18.70
CA ALA A 173 2.80 -23.18 19.29
C ALA A 173 2.71 -22.00 20.29
N SER A 174 3.71 -21.81 21.16
CA SER A 174 3.77 -20.67 22.09
C SER A 174 3.91 -19.34 21.35
N GLU A 175 4.75 -19.28 20.31
CA GLU A 175 5.01 -18.06 19.54
C GLU A 175 3.81 -17.65 18.68
N ALA A 176 3.03 -18.63 18.20
CA ALA A 176 1.82 -18.40 17.41
C ALA A 176 0.71 -17.72 18.23
N ILE A 177 0.61 -18.00 19.53
CA ILE A 177 -0.38 -17.37 20.43
C ILE A 177 -0.10 -15.86 20.60
N ILE A 178 1.17 -15.45 20.51
CA ILE A 178 1.61 -14.07 20.71
C ILE A 178 1.45 -13.22 19.42
N ALA A 179 0.85 -13.76 18.35
CA ALA A 179 0.57 -13.08 17.08
C ALA A 179 1.79 -12.29 16.51
N GLY A 180 2.98 -12.91 16.50
CA GLY A 180 4.20 -12.28 15.99
C GLY A 180 4.69 -12.92 14.70
N ALA A 181 5.00 -12.12 13.67
CA ALA A 181 5.77 -12.58 12.51
C ALA A 181 7.25 -12.79 12.89
N THR A 182 8.00 -13.60 12.12
CA THR A 182 9.44 -13.79 12.41
C THR A 182 10.19 -12.48 12.22
N PRO A 183 11.26 -12.21 12.99
CA PRO A 183 12.00 -10.97 12.86
C PRO A 183 12.51 -10.70 11.44
N MET A 184 12.84 -11.74 10.67
CA MET A 184 13.28 -11.59 9.28
C MET A 184 12.12 -11.32 8.31
N THR A 185 10.92 -11.86 8.56
CA THR A 185 9.74 -11.50 7.76
C THR A 185 9.28 -10.07 8.02
N VAL A 186 9.35 -9.60 9.26
CA VAL A 186 9.05 -8.21 9.62
C VAL A 186 10.08 -7.26 9.01
N LEU A 187 11.38 -7.59 9.11
CA LEU A 187 12.45 -6.84 8.43
C LEU A 187 12.24 -6.77 6.91
N LYS A 188 11.57 -7.74 6.31
CA LYS A 188 11.28 -7.70 4.88
C LYS A 188 10.11 -6.79 4.52
N GLN A 189 9.11 -6.70 5.40
CA GLN A 189 7.93 -5.85 5.24
C GLN A 189 8.28 -4.38 5.47
N ASP A 190 8.97 -4.10 6.57
CA ASP A 190 9.51 -2.78 6.87
C ASP A 190 10.95 -2.93 7.39
N PRO A 191 11.95 -2.68 6.52
CA PRO A 191 13.34 -2.91 6.86
C PRO A 191 13.91 -1.96 7.92
N ILE A 192 13.27 -0.84 8.25
CA ILE A 192 13.87 0.24 9.06
C ILE A 192 13.02 0.60 10.28
N ALA A 193 11.73 0.90 10.14
CA ALA A 193 10.93 1.42 11.26
C ALA A 193 10.66 0.33 12.30
N ASN A 194 10.54 -0.92 11.85
CA ASN A 194 10.29 -2.05 12.74
C ASN A 194 11.54 -2.61 13.40
N VAL A 195 12.76 -2.18 13.06
CA VAL A 195 13.96 -2.74 13.69
C VAL A 195 14.04 -2.36 15.16
N GLU A 196 13.76 -1.09 15.50
CA GLU A 196 13.70 -0.66 16.90
C GLU A 196 12.59 -1.38 17.66
N VAL A 197 11.43 -1.59 17.03
CA VAL A 197 10.29 -2.35 17.58
C VAL A 197 10.70 -3.81 17.84
N LEU A 198 11.38 -4.45 16.90
CA LEU A 198 11.86 -5.83 17.01
C LEU A 198 12.94 -5.97 18.09
N ILE A 199 13.85 -5.00 18.19
CA ILE A 199 14.89 -4.97 19.23
C ILE A 199 14.22 -4.78 20.60
N LYS A 200 13.21 -3.92 20.73
CA LYS A 200 12.43 -3.76 21.97
C LYS A 200 11.63 -5.03 22.32
N GLN A 201 11.04 -5.69 21.33
CA GLN A 201 10.19 -6.88 21.53
C GLN A 201 11.00 -8.12 21.95
N TYR A 202 12.09 -8.41 21.23
CA TYR A 202 12.88 -9.62 21.48
C TYR A 202 14.12 -9.35 22.32
N GLY A 203 14.79 -8.22 22.14
CA GLY A 203 16.08 -7.92 22.74
C GLY A 203 17.23 -8.73 22.13
N LEU A 204 18.39 -8.08 21.97
CA LEU A 204 19.59 -8.74 21.41
C LEU A 204 20.03 -9.96 22.23
N GLY A 205 19.84 -9.94 23.56
CA GLY A 205 20.17 -11.07 24.42
C GLY A 205 19.36 -12.33 24.14
N LYS A 206 18.04 -12.22 23.91
CA LYS A 206 17.21 -13.38 23.58
C LYS A 206 17.49 -13.89 22.17
N MET A 207 17.79 -12.99 21.22
CA MET A 207 18.26 -13.35 19.89
C MET A 207 19.57 -14.13 19.94
N PHE A 208 20.53 -13.68 20.75
CA PHE A 208 21.81 -14.36 20.91
C PHE A 208 21.65 -15.78 21.49
N LEU A 209 20.73 -15.95 22.44
CA LEU A 209 20.40 -17.26 23.03
C LEU A 209 19.56 -18.14 22.09
N GLY A 210 18.79 -17.55 21.18
CA GLY A 210 17.95 -18.23 20.19
C GLY A 210 16.47 -18.37 20.57
N PHE A 211 15.99 -17.61 21.55
CA PHE A 211 14.57 -17.54 21.92
C PHE A 211 13.81 -16.54 21.04
N VAL A 212 13.95 -16.72 19.73
CA VAL A 212 13.24 -15.93 18.70
C VAL A 212 12.64 -16.86 17.64
N PRO A 213 11.50 -16.50 17.02
CA PRO A 213 10.89 -17.35 16.01
C PRO A 213 11.78 -17.54 14.78
N GLY A 214 11.82 -18.74 14.21
CA GLY A 214 12.71 -19.11 13.11
C GLY A 214 12.76 -20.62 12.87
N ALA A 215 13.65 -21.11 12.00
CA ALA A 215 13.71 -22.54 11.75
C ALA A 215 14.14 -23.35 12.99
N ILE A 216 13.88 -24.65 12.93
CA ILE A 216 13.88 -25.55 14.10
C ILE A 216 15.15 -25.42 14.94
N ALA A 217 16.34 -25.43 14.32
CA ALA A 217 17.61 -25.56 15.04
C ALA A 217 18.65 -24.45 14.79
N GLU A 218 18.37 -23.48 13.92
CA GLU A 218 19.36 -22.46 13.53
C GLU A 218 19.36 -21.20 14.40
N THR A 219 18.31 -21.02 15.21
CA THR A 219 18.05 -19.76 15.92
C THR A 219 19.07 -19.39 17.01
N SER A 220 19.79 -20.35 17.59
CA SER A 220 20.76 -20.06 18.67
C SER A 220 22.15 -19.71 18.14
N ALA A 221 22.47 -18.41 18.13
CA ALA A 221 23.80 -17.92 17.76
C ALA A 221 24.89 -18.40 18.73
N LEU A 222 24.60 -18.44 20.05
CA LEU A 222 25.53 -18.93 21.07
C LEU A 222 25.96 -20.37 20.80
N LEU A 223 25.00 -21.29 20.59
CA LEU A 223 25.33 -22.70 20.36
C LEU A 223 26.07 -22.91 19.04
N CYS A 224 25.75 -22.13 18.02
CA CYS A 224 26.54 -22.12 16.78
C CYS A 224 27.99 -21.68 17.04
N LEU A 225 28.22 -20.62 17.82
CA LEU A 225 29.59 -20.17 18.17
C LEU A 225 30.35 -21.20 19.00
N VAL A 226 29.70 -21.85 19.96
CA VAL A 226 30.31 -22.95 20.74
C VAL A 226 30.69 -24.11 19.81
N ALA A 227 29.82 -24.47 18.87
CA ALA A 227 30.11 -25.47 17.85
C ALA A 227 31.27 -25.04 16.94
N MET A 228 31.35 -23.76 16.56
CA MET A 228 32.45 -23.21 15.78
C MET A 228 33.79 -23.36 16.51
N VAL A 229 33.85 -22.97 17.79
CA VAL A 229 35.07 -23.10 18.61
C VAL A 229 35.49 -24.57 18.70
N PHE A 230 34.55 -25.47 18.98
CA PHE A 230 34.81 -26.90 19.02
C PHE A 230 35.37 -27.44 17.69
N LEU A 231 34.74 -27.10 16.55
CA LEU A 231 35.17 -27.56 15.23
C LEU A 231 36.51 -26.97 14.79
N ILE A 232 36.85 -25.74 15.21
CA ILE A 232 38.15 -25.12 14.98
C ILE A 232 39.24 -25.84 15.79
N ILE A 233 39.00 -26.11 17.09
CA ILE A 233 39.94 -26.84 17.95
C ILE A 233 40.22 -28.24 17.37
N ARG A 234 39.18 -28.93 16.89
CA ARG A 234 39.28 -30.24 16.24
C ARG A 234 39.83 -30.17 14.81
N LYS A 235 40.11 -28.96 14.29
CA LYS A 235 40.63 -28.69 12.94
C LYS A 235 39.76 -29.29 11.82
N VAL A 236 38.46 -29.37 12.07
CA VAL A 236 37.46 -29.83 11.08
C VAL A 236 37.15 -28.71 10.09
N ILE A 237 36.93 -27.49 10.59
CA ILE A 237 36.65 -26.30 9.78
C ILE A 237 37.79 -25.29 9.83
N ASN A 238 37.85 -24.39 8.85
CA ASN A 238 38.80 -23.29 8.83
C ASN A 238 38.14 -22.00 9.30
N TRP A 239 38.72 -21.36 10.32
CA TRP A 239 38.18 -20.12 10.92
C TRP A 239 38.03 -18.95 9.93
N ARG A 240 38.79 -18.94 8.83
CA ARG A 240 38.74 -17.83 7.85
C ARG A 240 37.37 -17.71 7.20
N ILE A 241 36.69 -18.81 6.89
CA ILE A 241 35.41 -18.72 6.19
C ILE A 241 34.33 -18.09 7.10
N PRO A 242 34.06 -18.61 8.31
CA PRO A 242 33.08 -17.99 9.19
C PRO A 242 33.44 -16.57 9.61
N ALA A 243 34.70 -16.31 9.96
CA ALA A 243 35.12 -15.00 10.46
C ALA A 243 34.98 -13.88 9.42
N PHE A 244 35.46 -14.11 8.18
CA PHE A 244 35.34 -13.10 7.12
C PHE A 244 33.89 -12.99 6.62
N TYR A 245 33.12 -14.08 6.58
CA TYR A 245 31.72 -14.01 6.17
C TYR A 245 30.89 -13.18 7.14
N LEU A 246 30.95 -13.48 8.44
CA LEU A 246 30.24 -12.73 9.48
C LEU A 246 30.75 -11.29 9.58
N GLY A 247 32.07 -11.07 9.45
CA GLY A 247 32.66 -9.72 9.46
C GLY A 247 32.19 -8.86 8.28
N THR A 248 32.06 -9.42 7.08
CA THR A 248 31.53 -8.69 5.93
C THR A 248 30.06 -8.32 6.14
N VAL A 249 29.22 -9.23 6.64
CA VAL A 249 27.82 -8.92 6.97
C VAL A 249 27.73 -7.86 8.05
N PHE A 250 28.58 -7.93 9.09
CA PHE A 250 28.65 -6.91 10.15
C PHE A 250 28.92 -5.52 9.58
N ILE A 251 29.99 -5.38 8.81
CA ILE A 251 30.45 -4.09 8.27
C ILE A 251 29.40 -3.51 7.33
N LEU A 252 28.87 -4.32 6.40
CA LEU A 252 27.85 -3.85 5.47
C LEU A 252 26.55 -3.48 6.19
N SER A 253 26.10 -4.28 7.16
CA SER A 253 24.91 -3.94 7.95
C SER A 253 25.13 -2.67 8.75
N TYR A 254 26.32 -2.47 9.34
CA TYR A 254 26.65 -1.24 10.06
C TYR A 254 26.60 0.00 9.15
N ILE A 255 27.19 -0.08 7.95
CA ILE A 255 27.14 1.01 6.97
C ILE A 255 25.69 1.31 6.58
N ILE A 256 24.89 0.28 6.33
CA ILE A 256 23.47 0.39 6.02
C ILE A 256 22.71 1.07 7.16
N GLY A 257 22.91 0.66 8.41
CA GLY A 257 22.31 1.30 9.58
C GLY A 257 22.72 2.76 9.71
N ALA A 258 24.00 3.07 9.49
CA ALA A 258 24.52 4.43 9.58
C ALA A 258 23.89 5.40 8.56
N PHE A 259 23.61 4.93 7.34
CA PHE A 259 22.93 5.75 6.32
C PHE A 259 21.44 5.98 6.61
N ASN A 260 20.82 5.23 7.52
CA ASN A 260 19.37 5.26 7.78
C ASN A 260 19.03 5.74 9.20
N GLY A 261 19.82 6.68 9.73
CA GLY A 261 19.55 7.31 11.03
C GLY A 261 20.04 6.53 12.26
N TYR A 262 20.53 5.29 12.10
CA TYR A 262 21.13 4.52 13.19
C TYR A 262 22.64 4.76 13.34
N ALA A 263 23.13 5.93 12.93
CA ALA A 263 24.55 6.27 12.99
C ALA A 263 25.08 6.20 14.43
N GLY A 264 26.05 5.31 14.67
CA GLY A 264 26.65 5.07 15.99
C GLY A 264 26.02 3.93 16.81
N ASN A 265 24.89 3.36 16.37
CA ASN A 265 24.28 2.21 17.03
C ASN A 265 24.73 0.89 16.37
N LEU A 266 25.40 0.03 17.14
CA LEU A 266 25.83 -1.30 16.67
C LEU A 266 24.69 -2.33 16.66
N GLU A 267 23.52 -2.00 17.23
CA GLU A 267 22.41 -2.92 17.40
C GLU A 267 21.91 -3.48 16.06
N PHE A 268 21.81 -2.65 15.01
CA PHE A 268 21.39 -3.12 13.68
C PHE A 268 22.36 -4.16 13.09
N ALA A 269 23.67 -3.94 13.27
CA ALA A 269 24.68 -4.88 12.79
C ALA A 269 24.65 -6.20 13.56
N PHE A 270 24.49 -6.15 14.89
CA PHE A 270 24.33 -7.35 15.71
C PHE A 270 23.01 -8.07 15.45
N PHE A 271 21.92 -7.33 15.25
CA PHE A 271 20.63 -7.87 14.84
C PHE A 271 20.76 -8.67 13.54
N SER A 272 21.40 -8.10 12.51
CA SER A 272 21.63 -8.80 11.23
C SER A 272 22.43 -10.11 11.41
N ILE A 273 23.36 -10.17 12.36
CA ILE A 273 24.17 -11.38 12.60
C ILE A 273 23.43 -12.44 13.41
N PHE A 274 22.74 -12.04 14.47
CA PHE A 274 22.06 -12.97 15.37
C PHE A 274 20.70 -13.41 14.85
N ASN A 275 20.17 -12.72 13.84
CA ASN A 275 18.89 -13.04 13.25
C ASN A 275 19.01 -13.90 11.99
N GLY A 276 18.11 -14.89 11.91
CA GLY A 276 18.00 -15.86 10.83
C GLY A 276 19.13 -16.90 10.76
N SER A 277 19.17 -17.63 9.65
CA SER A 277 20.09 -18.74 9.37
C SER A 277 21.57 -18.36 9.17
N LEU A 278 21.99 -17.10 9.34
CA LEU A 278 23.34 -16.66 8.98
C LEU A 278 24.44 -17.38 9.77
N MET A 279 24.32 -17.40 11.10
CA MET A 279 25.34 -18.00 11.96
C MET A 279 25.46 -19.50 11.68
N PHE A 280 24.32 -20.18 11.57
CA PHE A 280 24.25 -21.59 11.23
C PHE A 280 24.85 -21.87 9.83
N GLY A 281 24.45 -21.11 8.82
CA GLY A 281 24.95 -21.21 7.46
C GLY A 281 26.45 -20.94 7.36
N ALA A 282 26.97 -19.96 8.09
CA ALA A 282 28.39 -19.62 8.09
C ALA A 282 29.27 -20.74 8.68
N ILE A 283 28.79 -21.49 9.68
CA ILE A 283 29.57 -22.47 10.43
C ILE A 283 29.38 -23.89 9.93
N PHE A 284 28.19 -24.27 9.45
CA PHE A 284 27.89 -25.65 9.07
C PHE A 284 27.78 -25.85 7.57
N MET A 285 27.39 -24.82 6.81
CA MET A 285 27.15 -24.95 5.36
C MET A 285 28.29 -24.37 4.53
N ALA A 286 28.72 -23.15 4.83
CA ALA A 286 29.78 -22.44 4.10
C ALA A 286 31.16 -23.09 4.28
N THR A 287 31.38 -23.81 5.38
CA THR A 287 32.64 -24.53 5.66
C THR A 287 32.63 -25.98 5.20
N GLU A 288 31.66 -26.40 4.37
CA GLU A 288 31.65 -27.75 3.82
C GLU A 288 32.96 -28.01 3.04
N PRO A 289 33.73 -29.06 3.37
CA PRO A 289 35.08 -29.24 2.85
C PRO A 289 35.15 -29.60 1.37
N VAL A 290 34.02 -30.02 0.77
CA VAL A 290 33.94 -30.44 -0.63
C VAL A 290 33.71 -29.23 -1.55
N THR A 291 32.82 -28.31 -1.14
CA THR A 291 32.33 -27.22 -1.99
C THR A 291 33.04 -25.89 -1.72
N SER A 292 33.84 -25.80 -0.65
CA SER A 292 34.59 -24.59 -0.32
C SER A 292 36.03 -24.57 -0.90
N PRO A 293 36.61 -23.38 -1.18
CA PRO A 293 37.97 -23.29 -1.71
C PRO A 293 39.02 -23.87 -0.77
N LYS A 294 40.10 -24.42 -1.31
CA LYS A 294 41.17 -25.05 -0.50
C LYS A 294 42.25 -24.06 -0.10
N THR A 295 42.56 -23.09 -0.96
CA THR A 295 43.61 -22.10 -0.73
C THR A 295 43.24 -21.08 0.36
N PRO A 296 44.20 -20.61 1.20
CA PRO A 296 43.93 -19.60 2.23
C PRO A 296 43.31 -18.30 1.70
N ASN A 297 43.86 -17.75 0.61
CA ASN A 297 43.36 -16.51 0.01
C ASN A 297 42.00 -16.73 -0.68
N GLY A 298 41.81 -17.89 -1.32
CA GLY A 298 40.53 -18.24 -1.93
C GLY A 298 39.40 -18.32 -0.91
N LYS A 299 39.67 -18.85 0.29
CA LYS A 299 38.70 -18.87 1.40
C LYS A 299 38.25 -17.48 1.83
N ILE A 300 39.15 -16.50 1.84
CA ILE A 300 38.82 -15.11 2.21
C ILE A 300 37.95 -14.47 1.12
N ILE A 301 38.34 -14.58 -0.15
CA ILE A 301 37.54 -14.04 -1.28
C ILE A 301 36.15 -14.66 -1.30
N PHE A 302 36.08 -15.98 -1.09
CA PHE A 302 34.81 -16.71 -1.02
C PHE A 302 33.93 -16.22 0.13
N ALA A 303 34.49 -16.05 1.33
CA ALA A 303 33.76 -15.58 2.51
C ALA A 303 33.25 -14.13 2.37
N ILE A 304 34.06 -13.23 1.78
CA ILE A 304 33.62 -11.86 1.49
C ILE A 304 32.47 -11.89 0.48
N GLY A 305 32.59 -12.69 -0.59
CA GLY A 305 31.52 -12.84 -1.58
C GLY A 305 30.22 -13.39 -0.98
N LEU A 306 30.30 -14.35 -0.06
CA LEU A 306 29.14 -14.82 0.70
C LEU A 306 28.46 -13.67 1.46
N GLY A 307 29.23 -12.85 2.17
CA GLY A 307 28.73 -11.72 2.96
C GLY A 307 28.00 -10.68 2.11
N VAL A 308 28.65 -10.25 1.03
CA VAL A 308 28.10 -9.28 0.07
C VAL A 308 26.80 -9.80 -0.55
N LEU A 309 26.79 -11.04 -1.05
CA LEU A 309 25.59 -11.62 -1.65
C LEU A 309 24.48 -11.86 -0.64
N THR A 310 24.80 -12.17 0.62
CA THR A 310 23.78 -12.41 1.65
C THR A 310 23.03 -11.12 1.97
N ILE A 311 23.77 -10.02 2.14
CA ILE A 311 23.18 -8.69 2.32
C ILE A 311 22.33 -8.32 1.10
N LEU A 312 22.86 -8.51 -0.11
CA LEU A 312 22.11 -8.25 -1.34
C LEU A 312 20.77 -8.99 -1.36
N PHE A 313 20.76 -10.29 -1.06
CA PHE A 313 19.52 -11.08 -1.12
C PHE A 313 18.56 -10.83 0.05
N ARG A 314 19.05 -10.51 1.25
CA ARG A 314 18.18 -10.11 2.36
C ARG A 314 17.35 -8.88 2.00
N PHE A 315 17.98 -7.88 1.39
CA PHE A 315 17.31 -6.63 1.07
C PHE A 315 16.59 -6.64 -0.28
N LYS A 316 17.21 -7.14 -1.36
CA LYS A 316 16.61 -7.16 -2.71
C LYS A 316 15.96 -8.48 -3.13
N GLY A 317 16.28 -9.60 -2.49
CA GLY A 317 15.72 -10.90 -2.86
C GLY A 317 14.27 -11.06 -2.40
N ASN A 318 13.48 -11.91 -3.06
CA ASN A 318 12.10 -12.19 -2.63
C ASN A 318 12.01 -12.97 -1.31
N MET A 319 13.12 -13.57 -0.89
CA MET A 319 13.19 -14.40 0.32
C MET A 319 13.92 -13.66 1.45
N PRO A 320 13.42 -13.77 2.71
CA PRO A 320 13.91 -12.99 3.83
C PRO A 320 15.38 -13.26 4.23
N GLU A 321 15.91 -14.47 4.07
CA GLU A 321 17.21 -14.82 4.67
C GLU A 321 18.44 -14.73 3.75
N GLY A 322 18.31 -14.98 2.45
CA GLY A 322 19.38 -14.85 1.45
C GLY A 322 20.58 -15.83 1.54
N VAL A 323 20.87 -16.39 2.72
CA VAL A 323 22.09 -17.18 3.05
C VAL A 323 22.27 -18.40 2.15
N ALA A 324 21.25 -19.24 2.01
CA ALA A 324 21.31 -20.46 1.21
C ALA A 324 21.66 -20.17 -0.26
N THR A 325 21.01 -19.17 -0.84
CA THR A 325 21.24 -18.72 -2.21
C THR A 325 22.66 -18.19 -2.40
N SER A 326 23.16 -17.39 -1.45
CA SER A 326 24.54 -16.88 -1.49
C SER A 326 25.57 -18.02 -1.48
N ILE A 327 25.38 -19.03 -0.63
CA ILE A 327 26.29 -20.17 -0.54
C ILE A 327 26.29 -20.98 -1.83
N LEU A 328 25.12 -21.28 -2.40
CA LEU A 328 25.03 -22.04 -3.65
C LEU A 328 25.66 -21.29 -4.84
N ILE A 329 25.47 -19.98 -4.93
CA ILE A 329 26.10 -19.16 -5.97
C ILE A 329 27.63 -19.16 -5.78
N MET A 330 28.13 -18.97 -4.57
CA MET A 330 29.58 -18.97 -4.34
C MET A 330 30.22 -20.34 -4.52
N ASN A 331 29.49 -21.43 -4.27
CA ASN A 331 29.95 -22.79 -4.58
C ASN A 331 30.29 -22.93 -6.08
N LEU A 332 29.49 -22.33 -6.98
CA LEU A 332 29.76 -22.32 -8.42
C LEU A 332 31.11 -21.65 -8.75
N PHE A 333 31.44 -20.56 -8.06
CA PHE A 333 32.67 -19.81 -8.27
C PHE A 333 33.89 -20.40 -7.56
N THR A 334 33.72 -21.43 -6.72
CA THR A 334 34.82 -21.97 -5.90
C THR A 334 36.01 -22.44 -6.74
N VAL A 335 35.77 -23.16 -7.84
CA VAL A 335 36.85 -23.63 -8.73
C VAL A 335 37.61 -22.47 -9.35
N ILE A 336 36.90 -21.41 -9.77
CA ILE A 336 37.48 -20.21 -10.37
C ILE A 336 38.32 -19.47 -9.33
N ILE A 337 37.76 -19.25 -8.13
CA ILE A 337 38.43 -18.58 -7.00
C ILE A 337 39.70 -19.34 -6.59
N ASP A 338 39.64 -20.67 -6.50
CA ASP A 338 40.80 -21.45 -6.07
C ASP A 338 41.89 -21.46 -7.15
N ARG A 339 41.52 -21.53 -8.43
CA ARG A 339 42.47 -21.46 -9.56
C ARG A 339 43.15 -20.10 -9.65
N THR A 340 42.41 -19.00 -9.45
CA THR A 340 42.99 -17.65 -9.45
C THR A 340 43.87 -17.45 -8.23
N ALA A 341 43.39 -17.78 -7.03
CA ALA A 341 44.16 -17.66 -5.79
C ALA A 341 45.44 -18.52 -5.78
N ALA A 342 45.39 -19.73 -6.32
CA ALA A 342 46.56 -20.60 -6.46
C ALA A 342 47.61 -20.00 -7.41
N LYS A 343 47.19 -19.49 -8.57
CA LYS A 343 48.09 -18.80 -9.51
C LYS A 343 48.73 -17.58 -8.88
N LEU A 344 47.94 -16.74 -8.22
CA LEU A 344 48.38 -15.51 -7.57
C LEU A 344 49.40 -15.77 -6.45
N ARG A 345 49.34 -16.93 -5.78
CA ARG A 345 50.32 -17.33 -4.76
C ARG A 345 51.70 -17.66 -5.33
N VAL A 346 51.77 -18.11 -6.58
CA VAL A 346 53.02 -18.55 -7.25
C VAL A 346 53.52 -17.50 -8.25
N CYS A 347 52.70 -16.52 -8.63
CA CYS A 347 53.09 -15.44 -9.53
C CYS A 347 54.16 -14.54 -8.90
N VAL A 348 55.24 -14.29 -9.66
CA VAL A 348 56.31 -13.36 -9.26
C VAL A 348 55.93 -11.91 -9.56
N ASN A 349 55.05 -11.66 -10.54
CA ASN A 349 54.69 -10.31 -10.97
C ASN A 349 53.64 -9.66 -10.06
N LEU A 350 54.10 -8.78 -9.16
CA LEU A 350 53.27 -8.06 -8.19
C LEU A 350 52.18 -7.20 -8.85
N LYS A 351 52.44 -6.58 -10.01
CA LYS A 351 51.45 -5.72 -10.70
C LYS A 351 50.22 -6.51 -11.13
N LYS A 352 50.41 -7.71 -11.67
CA LYS A 352 49.29 -8.60 -12.06
C LYS A 352 48.47 -9.04 -10.85
N ILE A 353 49.15 -9.27 -9.72
CA ILE A 353 48.49 -9.65 -8.47
C ILE A 353 47.61 -8.52 -7.96
N VAL A 354 48.17 -7.32 -7.81
CA VAL A 354 47.45 -6.13 -7.35
C VAL A 354 46.27 -5.85 -8.29
N PHE A 355 46.48 -5.84 -9.60
CA PHE A 355 45.41 -5.61 -10.57
C PHE A 355 44.25 -6.60 -10.43
N THR A 356 44.53 -7.90 -10.30
CA THR A 356 43.49 -8.93 -10.19
C THR A 356 42.70 -8.80 -8.89
N TYR A 357 43.37 -8.57 -7.75
CA TYR A 357 42.69 -8.35 -6.47
C TYR A 357 41.90 -7.04 -6.46
N SER A 358 42.41 -5.96 -7.07
CA SER A 358 41.67 -4.70 -7.21
C SER A 358 40.41 -4.86 -8.06
N LEU A 359 40.46 -5.65 -9.14
CA LEU A 359 39.27 -5.92 -9.97
C LEU A 359 38.20 -6.68 -9.19
N ILE A 360 38.59 -7.70 -8.42
CA ILE A 360 37.67 -8.47 -7.55
C ILE A 360 37.10 -7.55 -6.46
N ALA A 361 37.93 -6.71 -5.84
CA ALA A 361 37.50 -5.77 -4.83
C ALA A 361 36.51 -4.74 -5.39
N LEU A 362 36.76 -4.21 -6.60
CA LEU A 362 35.85 -3.28 -7.27
C LEU A 362 34.52 -3.94 -7.59
N LEU A 363 34.51 -5.20 -8.05
CA LEU A 363 33.28 -5.96 -8.29
C LEU A 363 32.46 -6.12 -7.00
N PHE A 364 33.08 -6.55 -5.90
CA PHE A 364 32.36 -6.67 -4.63
C PHE A 364 31.94 -5.31 -4.05
N ALA A 365 32.73 -4.26 -4.23
CA ALA A 365 32.37 -2.90 -3.85
C ALA A 365 31.16 -2.41 -4.64
N GLY A 366 31.10 -2.64 -5.96
CA GLY A 366 29.96 -2.29 -6.80
C GLY A 366 28.67 -3.00 -6.37
N ILE A 367 28.74 -4.31 -6.09
CA ILE A 367 27.59 -5.06 -5.57
C ILE A 367 27.19 -4.57 -4.18
N SER A 368 28.17 -4.24 -3.33
CA SER A 368 27.90 -3.70 -1.98
C SER A 368 27.24 -2.34 -2.05
N ILE A 369 27.71 -1.43 -2.90
CA ILE A 369 27.10 -0.11 -3.12
C ILE A 369 25.69 -0.27 -3.64
N TYR A 370 25.46 -1.18 -4.59
CA TYR A 370 24.11 -1.48 -5.08
C TYR A 370 23.20 -2.04 -3.98
N ALA A 371 23.73 -2.90 -3.11
CA ALA A 371 22.99 -3.43 -1.96
C ALA A 371 22.68 -2.36 -0.90
N ILE A 372 23.55 -1.35 -0.74
CA ILE A 372 23.34 -0.22 0.17
C ILE A 372 22.35 0.80 -0.43
N SER A 373 22.50 1.16 -1.70
CA SER A 373 21.61 2.10 -2.39
C SER A 373 20.18 1.57 -2.53
N ALA A 374 20.04 0.25 -2.51
CA ALA A 374 18.75 -0.41 -2.42
C ALA A 374 17.93 -0.03 -1.17
N TYR A 375 18.57 0.53 -0.15
CA TYR A 375 18.08 0.63 1.21
C TYR A 375 18.14 2.05 1.79
N THR A 376 18.78 3.03 1.13
CA THR A 376 18.51 4.43 1.49
C THR A 376 17.04 4.71 1.20
N THR A 377 16.18 4.54 2.20
CA THR A 377 14.77 4.83 2.03
C THR A 377 14.59 6.33 2.00
N LYS A 378 13.63 6.76 1.17
CA LYS A 378 12.86 7.97 1.41
C LYS A 378 12.57 8.10 2.90
N GLU A 379 12.62 9.33 3.39
CA GLU A 379 12.22 9.71 4.75
C GLU A 379 10.99 8.91 5.19
N ALA A 380 11.00 8.43 6.44
CA ALA A 380 9.85 7.76 7.03
C ALA A 380 8.60 8.60 6.74
N GLU A 381 7.60 8.02 6.07
CA GLU A 381 6.39 8.77 5.76
C GLU A 381 5.77 9.20 7.10
N PRO A 382 5.55 10.50 7.30
CA PRO A 382 5.04 11.01 8.56
C PRO A 382 3.66 10.40 8.83
N VAL A 383 3.43 10.01 10.08
CA VAL A 383 2.14 9.47 10.49
C VAL A 383 1.15 10.63 10.51
N ILE A 384 0.21 10.62 9.57
CA ILE A 384 -0.85 11.63 9.44
C ILE A 384 -2.14 11.03 10.00
N GLU A 385 -2.58 11.53 11.15
CA GLU A 385 -3.85 11.14 11.77
C GLU A 385 -4.91 12.22 11.54
N LEU A 386 -6.14 11.82 11.20
CA LEU A 386 -7.26 12.75 11.08
C LEU A 386 -7.87 13.02 12.46
N SER A 387 -7.84 14.28 12.88
CA SER A 387 -8.35 14.71 14.18
C SER A 387 -9.78 15.24 14.10
N ASN A 388 -10.10 16.00 13.04
CA ASN A 388 -11.44 16.55 12.84
C ASN A 388 -11.77 16.79 11.36
N LYS A 389 -13.03 16.69 10.99
CA LYS A 389 -13.56 17.08 9.67
C LYS A 389 -14.86 17.85 9.83
N ASN A 390 -14.96 19.02 9.21
CA ASN A 390 -16.18 19.83 9.20
C ASN A 390 -16.31 20.63 7.90
N GLN A 391 -17.52 21.13 7.64
CA GLN A 391 -17.77 22.10 6.58
C GLN A 391 -17.77 23.51 7.16
N ASP A 392 -17.11 24.45 6.49
CA ASP A 392 -17.26 25.86 6.80
C ASP A 392 -18.53 26.41 6.14
N PHE A 393 -19.51 26.80 6.94
CA PHE A 393 -20.80 27.29 6.46
C PHE A 393 -20.74 28.71 5.84
N ASN A 394 -19.60 29.38 5.86
CA ASN A 394 -19.46 30.69 5.21
C ASN A 394 -19.16 30.57 3.71
N ASN A 395 -18.28 29.64 3.33
CA ASN A 395 -17.85 29.44 1.94
C ASN A 395 -18.20 28.05 1.39
N LEU A 396 -18.87 27.22 2.21
CA LEU A 396 -19.25 25.84 1.94
C LEU A 396 -18.06 24.89 1.65
N GLN A 397 -16.82 25.31 1.90
CA GLN A 397 -15.62 24.48 1.73
C GLN A 397 -15.47 23.47 2.86
N PHE A 398 -14.74 22.39 2.59
CA PHE A 398 -14.46 21.37 3.59
C PHE A 398 -13.15 21.66 4.28
N LYS A 399 -13.11 21.43 5.59
CA LYS A 399 -11.95 21.67 6.43
C LYS A 399 -11.60 20.37 7.16
N TYR A 400 -10.40 19.86 6.89
CA TYR A 400 -9.83 18.67 7.51
C TYR A 400 -8.69 19.10 8.40
N THR A 401 -8.70 18.65 9.66
CA THR A 401 -7.63 18.91 10.63
C THR A 401 -6.88 17.62 10.86
N PHE A 402 -5.60 17.62 10.52
CA PHE A 402 -4.68 16.49 10.69
C PHE A 402 -3.70 16.79 11.82
N THR A 403 -3.25 15.75 12.51
CA THR A 403 -2.10 15.82 13.39
C THR A 403 -0.92 15.15 12.68
N VAL A 404 0.12 15.94 12.41
CA VAL A 404 1.36 15.49 11.77
C VAL A 404 2.50 15.80 12.73
N ASP A 405 3.19 14.78 13.23
CA ASP A 405 4.29 14.91 14.20
C ASP A 405 3.93 15.74 15.47
N GLY A 406 2.65 15.71 15.88
CA GLY A 406 2.12 16.46 17.02
C GLY A 406 1.72 17.91 16.73
N GLN A 407 1.84 18.38 15.47
CA GLN A 407 1.35 19.68 15.02
C GLN A 407 0.00 19.55 14.31
N GLU A 408 -0.92 20.47 14.58
CA GLU A 408 -2.20 20.54 13.86
C GLU A 408 -2.03 21.23 12.50
N VAL A 409 -2.36 20.50 11.44
CA VAL A 409 -2.35 20.97 10.06
C VAL A 409 -3.78 20.99 9.54
N VAL A 410 -4.24 22.17 9.12
CA VAL A 410 -5.56 22.36 8.55
C VAL A 410 -5.47 22.39 7.04
N VAL A 411 -6.23 21.51 6.37
CA VAL A 411 -6.33 21.40 4.92
C VAL A 411 -7.75 21.74 4.49
N THR A 412 -7.88 22.72 3.60
CA THR A 412 -9.16 23.15 3.03
C THR A 412 -9.35 22.58 1.64
N THR A 413 -10.53 22.02 1.34
CA THR A 413 -10.87 21.49 0.01
C THR A 413 -12.21 22.03 -0.51
N ASP A 414 -12.41 21.95 -1.81
CA ASP A 414 -13.72 22.17 -2.43
C ASP A 414 -14.63 20.92 -2.34
N HIS A 415 -15.82 20.98 -2.96
CA HIS A 415 -16.79 19.87 -3.01
C HIS A 415 -16.31 18.68 -3.86
N GLN A 416 -15.29 18.89 -4.71
CA GLN A 416 -14.63 17.85 -5.50
C GLN A 416 -13.41 17.26 -4.77
N TYR A 417 -13.17 17.68 -3.51
CA TYR A 417 -12.03 17.30 -2.68
C TYR A 417 -10.67 17.77 -3.23
N ALA A 418 -10.66 18.79 -4.09
CA ALA A 418 -9.42 19.43 -4.52
C ALA A 418 -8.90 20.37 -3.41
N ILE A 419 -7.63 20.23 -3.04
CA ILE A 419 -7.01 21.04 -1.98
C ILE A 419 -6.80 22.47 -2.46
N SER A 420 -7.51 23.42 -1.84
CA SER A 420 -7.37 24.85 -2.10
C SER A 420 -6.27 25.48 -1.25
N GLN A 421 -6.17 25.12 0.03
CA GLN A 421 -5.23 25.73 0.98
C GLN A 421 -4.77 24.73 2.05
N ILE A 422 -3.52 24.88 2.48
CA ILE A 422 -2.94 24.22 3.66
C ILE A 422 -2.44 25.33 4.57
N ASN A 423 -2.82 25.31 5.86
CA ASN A 423 -2.53 26.40 6.80
C ASN A 423 -1.05 26.51 7.20
N VAL A 424 -0.27 25.45 7.01
CA VAL A 424 1.15 25.38 7.39
C VAL A 424 1.97 25.19 6.13
N ASP A 425 2.82 26.18 5.81
CA ASP A 425 3.59 26.22 4.56
C ASP A 425 4.55 25.04 4.42
N ASP A 426 5.15 24.57 5.52
CA ASP A 426 6.07 23.43 5.54
C ASP A 426 5.41 22.13 5.03
N TYR A 427 4.09 22.01 5.18
CA TYR A 427 3.30 20.86 4.72
C TYR A 427 2.58 21.11 3.38
N ASN A 428 2.83 22.24 2.71
CA ASN A 428 2.27 22.55 1.40
C ASN A 428 3.20 22.16 0.24
N THR A 429 3.66 20.90 0.24
CA THR A 429 4.46 20.33 -0.85
C THR A 429 3.67 19.24 -1.58
N ASP A 430 4.05 18.93 -2.82
CA ASP A 430 3.37 17.90 -3.64
C ASP A 430 3.29 16.53 -2.96
N HIS A 431 4.31 16.20 -2.16
CA HIS A 431 4.35 14.97 -1.38
C HIS A 431 3.24 14.93 -0.31
N PHE A 432 3.17 15.95 0.55
CA PHE A 432 2.15 16.04 1.59
C PHE A 432 0.74 16.21 1.03
N ARG A 433 0.58 16.95 -0.06
CA ARG A 433 -0.71 17.07 -0.76
C ARG A 433 -1.24 15.72 -1.20
N THR A 434 -0.38 14.83 -1.70
CA THR A 434 -0.76 13.47 -2.08
C THR A 434 -1.19 12.63 -0.87
N LEU A 435 -0.45 12.72 0.24
CA LEU A 435 -0.78 12.00 1.48
C LEU A 435 -2.08 12.50 2.11
N PHE A 436 -2.28 13.82 2.19
CA PHE A 436 -3.53 14.40 2.65
C PHE A 436 -4.71 14.00 1.76
N LEU A 437 -4.56 14.03 0.43
CA LEU A 437 -5.60 13.58 -0.50
C LEU A 437 -6.00 12.11 -0.28
N ALA A 438 -5.04 11.23 0.02
CA ALA A 438 -5.35 9.83 0.32
C ALA A 438 -6.21 9.71 1.60
N GLN A 439 -5.85 10.44 2.66
CA GLN A 439 -6.62 10.45 3.91
C GLN A 439 -7.98 11.12 3.78
N ILE A 440 -8.08 12.22 3.02
CA ILE A 440 -9.34 12.92 2.73
C ILE A 440 -10.27 12.00 1.94
N ASN A 441 -9.75 11.28 0.95
CA ASN A 441 -10.55 10.35 0.15
C ASN A 441 -11.08 9.16 0.96
N ALA A 442 -10.33 8.69 1.96
CA ALA A 442 -10.79 7.66 2.89
C ALA A 442 -11.85 8.18 3.88
N ASN A 443 -11.82 9.48 4.20
CA ASN A 443 -12.62 10.08 5.27
C ASN A 443 -13.56 11.20 4.78
N LYS A 444 -14.16 11.04 3.60
CA LYS A 444 -15.08 12.02 3.00
C LYS A 444 -16.20 12.45 3.95
N LEU A 445 -16.70 13.68 3.75
CA LEU A 445 -17.89 14.16 4.46
C LEU A 445 -19.12 13.44 3.88
N GLU A 446 -19.86 12.75 4.75
CA GLU A 446 -21.04 11.96 4.35
C GLU A 446 -22.27 12.82 4.05
N HIS A 447 -22.34 14.01 4.66
CA HIS A 447 -23.44 14.96 4.53
C HIS A 447 -22.91 16.39 4.64
N PHE A 448 -23.37 17.27 3.75
CA PHE A 448 -22.91 18.67 3.69
C PHE A 448 -23.89 19.55 2.88
N VAL A 449 -23.90 20.84 3.19
CA VAL A 449 -24.72 21.84 2.48
C VAL A 449 -24.09 22.12 1.12
N THR A 450 -24.85 21.91 0.04
CA THR A 450 -24.40 22.17 -1.33
C THR A 450 -24.80 23.55 -1.82
N GLY A 451 -25.90 24.09 -1.32
CA GLY A 451 -26.39 25.40 -1.73
C GLY A 451 -27.48 25.94 -0.83
N ILE A 452 -27.64 27.25 -0.84
CA ILE A 452 -28.65 27.98 -0.09
C ILE A 452 -29.37 28.93 -1.03
N GLU A 453 -30.68 29.01 -0.86
CA GLU A 453 -31.54 29.89 -1.63
C GLU A 453 -32.55 30.53 -0.68
N GLU A 454 -32.34 31.81 -0.34
CA GLU A 454 -33.28 32.58 0.47
C GLU A 454 -34.19 33.43 -0.42
N THR A 455 -35.50 33.25 -0.27
CA THR A 455 -36.56 34.00 -0.95
C THR A 455 -37.25 34.95 0.03
N LYS A 456 -38.13 35.84 -0.42
CA LYS A 456 -38.87 36.77 0.46
C LYS A 456 -39.62 36.07 1.60
N THR A 457 -40.10 34.84 1.39
CA THR A 457 -40.97 34.11 2.32
C THR A 457 -40.32 32.89 2.97
N ASN A 458 -39.35 32.26 2.30
CA ASN A 458 -38.78 30.98 2.72
C ASN A 458 -37.26 30.95 2.55
N LEU A 459 -36.57 30.19 3.40
CA LEU A 459 -35.16 29.81 3.26
C LEU A 459 -35.08 28.35 2.82
N ILE A 460 -34.45 28.08 1.68
CA ILE A 460 -34.27 26.74 1.14
C ILE A 460 -32.80 26.36 1.31
N VAL A 461 -32.54 25.28 2.04
CA VAL A 461 -31.19 24.72 2.22
C VAL A 461 -31.11 23.40 1.45
N LYS A 462 -30.16 23.31 0.52
CA LYS A 462 -29.88 22.10 -0.27
C LYS A 462 -28.74 21.35 0.39
N VAL A 463 -28.99 20.11 0.79
CA VAL A 463 -28.02 19.27 1.50
C VAL A 463 -27.81 17.98 0.71
N SER A 464 -26.55 17.67 0.42
CA SER A 464 -26.15 16.37 -0.11
C SER A 464 -25.92 15.42 1.06
N SER A 465 -26.43 14.20 0.95
CA SER A 465 -26.21 13.13 1.91
C SER A 465 -26.04 11.78 1.21
N GLN A 466 -25.25 10.89 1.77
CA GLN A 466 -25.04 9.55 1.21
C GLN A 466 -26.28 8.67 1.45
N GLY A 467 -27.01 8.36 0.37
CA GLY A 467 -28.07 7.35 0.34
C GLY A 467 -27.51 5.92 0.22
N PHE A 468 -28.41 4.95 0.03
CA PHE A 468 -28.07 3.54 -0.11
C PHE A 468 -27.26 3.26 -1.38
N SER A 469 -27.69 3.81 -2.52
CA SER A 469 -27.07 3.58 -3.83
C SER A 469 -26.29 4.79 -4.32
N SER A 470 -26.76 6.00 -4.01
CA SER A 470 -26.21 7.25 -4.55
C SER A 470 -26.28 8.39 -3.55
N ALA A 471 -25.57 9.49 -3.82
CA ALA A 471 -25.74 10.73 -3.07
C ALA A 471 -27.11 11.35 -3.42
N ILE A 472 -27.92 11.64 -2.40
CA ILE A 472 -29.24 12.27 -2.55
C ILE A 472 -29.14 13.74 -2.16
N ILE A 473 -29.79 14.61 -2.94
CA ILE A 473 -29.91 16.03 -2.65
C ILE A 473 -31.30 16.28 -2.05
N THR A 474 -31.32 16.70 -0.80
CA THR A 474 -32.53 17.06 -0.06
C THR A 474 -32.63 18.58 0.02
N GLN A 475 -33.79 19.13 -0.32
CA GLN A 475 -34.13 20.54 -0.14
C GLN A 475 -35.00 20.67 1.11
N ILE A 476 -34.54 21.45 2.07
CA ILE A 476 -35.25 21.72 3.32
C ILE A 476 -35.72 23.17 3.28
N ILE A 477 -37.03 23.36 3.41
CA ILE A 477 -37.70 24.66 3.37
C ILE A 477 -37.99 25.09 4.80
N PHE A 478 -37.45 26.25 5.16
CA PHE A 478 -37.70 26.93 6.43
C PHE A 478 -38.59 28.15 6.20
N ASP A 479 -39.53 28.39 7.12
CA ASP A 479 -40.27 29.64 7.20
C ASP A 479 -39.45 30.78 7.83
N MET A 480 -40.11 31.92 8.00
CA MET A 480 -39.53 33.13 8.59
C MET A 480 -39.14 32.98 10.07
N ASP A 481 -39.72 32.01 10.78
CA ASP A 481 -39.39 31.68 12.18
C ASP A 481 -38.31 30.59 12.27
N ASN A 482 -37.66 30.24 11.14
CA ASN A 482 -36.70 29.15 11.02
C ASN A 482 -37.29 27.76 11.36
N LYS A 483 -38.60 27.55 11.20
CA LYS A 483 -39.26 26.24 11.33
C LYS A 483 -39.35 25.55 9.98
N ILE A 484 -39.25 24.23 9.99
CA ILE A 484 -39.29 23.43 8.76
C ILE A 484 -40.74 23.34 8.28
N THR A 485 -41.02 23.87 7.09
CA THR A 485 -42.35 23.83 6.45
C THR A 485 -42.45 22.80 5.33
N GLY A 486 -41.32 22.33 4.81
CA GLY A 486 -41.29 21.32 3.76
C GLY A 486 -39.92 20.69 3.58
N VAL A 487 -39.91 19.43 3.11
CA VAL A 487 -38.71 18.70 2.72
C VAL A 487 -38.98 18.02 1.39
N THR A 488 -38.12 18.29 0.40
CA THR A 488 -38.23 17.72 -0.95
C THR A 488 -36.95 16.98 -1.28
N VAL A 489 -37.02 15.72 -1.65
CA VAL A 489 -35.86 14.90 -2.03
C VAL A 489 -36.17 14.12 -3.30
N ASN A 490 -35.19 14.07 -4.21
CA ASN A 490 -35.27 13.15 -5.35
C ASN A 490 -34.57 11.83 -4.97
N THR A 491 -35.33 10.75 -4.93
CA THR A 491 -34.84 9.38 -4.63
C THR A 491 -34.96 8.43 -5.82
N GLU A 492 -35.10 8.93 -7.05
CA GLU A 492 -35.29 8.10 -8.26
C GLU A 492 -34.19 7.05 -8.46
N ASN A 493 -32.97 7.37 -8.01
CA ASN A 493 -31.79 6.50 -8.10
C ASN A 493 -31.55 5.63 -6.84
N GLU A 494 -32.47 5.63 -5.88
CA GLU A 494 -32.41 4.79 -4.68
C GLU A 494 -33.25 3.51 -4.88
N SER A 495 -32.84 2.43 -4.21
CA SER A 495 -33.52 1.13 -4.27
C SER A 495 -33.88 0.69 -2.86
N TYR A 496 -35.13 0.25 -2.66
CA TYR A 496 -35.54 -0.35 -1.39
C TYR A 496 -36.49 -1.54 -1.59
N ALA A 497 -36.54 -2.40 -0.57
CA ALA A 497 -37.48 -3.51 -0.53
C ALA A 497 -38.81 -3.01 0.02
N ASP A 498 -39.85 -3.03 -0.82
CA ASP A 498 -41.21 -2.79 -0.37
C ASP A 498 -41.83 -4.14 -0.01
N ASP A 499 -42.13 -4.37 1.28
CA ASP A 499 -42.84 -5.56 1.74
C ASP A 499 -44.29 -5.63 1.18
N TYR A 500 -44.75 -4.60 0.45
CA TYR A 500 -46.09 -4.50 -0.13
C TYR A 500 -46.15 -4.45 -1.67
N ASN A 501 -45.06 -4.72 -2.40
CA ASN A 501 -45.11 -4.76 -3.87
C ASN A 501 -45.00 -6.19 -4.41
N GLU A 502 -46.13 -6.74 -4.88
CA GLU A 502 -46.26 -8.08 -5.49
C GLU A 502 -45.42 -8.27 -6.78
N ASN A 503 -44.71 -7.24 -7.26
CA ASN A 503 -43.95 -7.25 -8.51
C ASN A 503 -42.43 -7.47 -8.35
N TRP A 504 -41.90 -7.70 -7.14
CA TRP A 504 -40.47 -8.00 -6.98
C TRP A 504 -40.14 -9.42 -7.44
N THR A 505 -39.35 -9.56 -8.51
CA THR A 505 -38.73 -10.83 -8.92
C THR A 505 -37.22 -10.67 -9.13
N LEU A 506 -36.44 -11.74 -8.93
CA LEU A 506 -34.98 -11.74 -9.10
C LEU A 506 -34.50 -11.18 -10.46
N THR A 507 -35.39 -11.18 -11.46
CA THR A 507 -35.16 -10.74 -12.84
C THR A 507 -35.54 -9.29 -13.14
N SER A 508 -36.31 -8.61 -12.28
CA SER A 508 -36.87 -7.28 -12.54
C SER A 508 -36.26 -6.14 -11.71
N GLY A 509 -35.39 -6.46 -10.75
CA GLY A 509 -34.74 -5.47 -9.89
C GLY A 509 -35.66 -4.95 -8.77
N HIS A 510 -35.12 -4.09 -7.89
CA HIS A 510 -35.90 -3.46 -6.84
C HIS A 510 -36.86 -2.42 -7.44
N PRO A 511 -38.15 -2.41 -7.08
CA PRO A 511 -39.08 -1.40 -7.58
C PRO A 511 -38.66 0.01 -7.13
N HIS A 512 -38.52 0.94 -8.09
CA HIS A 512 -38.32 2.36 -7.82
C HIS A 512 -39.61 2.95 -7.26
N THR A 513 -39.75 2.97 -5.93
CA THR A 513 -40.79 3.77 -5.29
C THR A 513 -40.15 5.07 -4.79
N VAL A 514 -40.86 6.18 -4.92
CA VAL A 514 -40.41 7.47 -4.41
C VAL A 514 -40.78 7.50 -2.93
N LEU A 515 -39.80 7.68 -2.05
CA LEU A 515 -40.06 7.92 -0.63
C LEU A 515 -40.98 9.15 -0.52
N PRO A 516 -42.18 9.07 0.07
CA PRO A 516 -43.02 10.23 0.20
C PRO A 516 -42.27 11.31 0.99
N PRO A 517 -42.27 12.59 0.55
CA PRO A 517 -41.62 13.72 1.23
C PRO A 517 -42.14 14.02 2.67
N LEU A 518 -43.02 13.16 3.19
CA LEU A 518 -43.82 13.33 4.39
C LEU A 518 -43.16 12.83 5.68
N ILE A 519 -41.93 12.33 5.65
CA ILE A 519 -41.28 11.77 6.85
C ILE A 519 -40.92 12.85 7.88
N VAL A 520 -40.61 14.08 7.46
CA VAL A 520 -40.11 15.17 8.34
C VAL A 520 -40.88 16.50 8.18
N ALA A 521 -41.87 16.56 7.28
CA ALA A 521 -42.63 17.79 7.04
C ALA A 521 -43.37 18.23 8.33
N ASN A 522 -43.15 19.49 8.76
CA ASN A 522 -43.73 20.11 9.96
C ASN A 522 -43.32 19.49 11.31
N GLN A 523 -42.19 18.79 11.39
CA GLN A 523 -41.67 18.24 12.66
C GLN A 523 -40.30 18.84 12.98
N ASN A 524 -40.20 19.57 14.10
CA ASN A 524 -38.94 20.09 14.62
C ASN A 524 -38.19 19.06 15.50
N ASP A 525 -38.90 18.05 15.99
CA ASP A 525 -38.35 16.96 16.78
C ASP A 525 -38.02 15.77 15.87
N LEU A 526 -36.74 15.64 15.53
CA LEU A 526 -36.22 14.61 14.64
C LEU A 526 -36.17 13.21 15.29
N SER A 527 -36.33 13.13 16.62
CA SER A 527 -36.29 11.87 17.36
C SER A 527 -37.60 11.06 17.30
N ALA A 528 -38.69 11.70 16.87
CA ALA A 528 -40.03 11.12 16.75
C ALA A 528 -40.39 10.69 15.30
N VAL A 529 -39.44 10.78 14.38
CA VAL A 529 -39.63 10.51 12.96
C VAL A 529 -39.67 8.99 12.71
N ASN A 530 -40.79 8.49 12.16
CA ASN A 530 -40.92 7.07 11.81
C ASN A 530 -40.11 6.76 10.54
N LEU A 531 -39.08 5.92 10.68
CA LEU A 531 -38.30 5.39 9.57
C LEU A 531 -39.16 4.47 8.69
N VAL A 532 -38.94 4.50 7.38
CA VAL A 532 -39.61 3.58 6.46
C VAL A 532 -38.93 2.21 6.52
N SER A 533 -39.72 1.17 6.81
CA SER A 533 -39.27 -0.23 6.80
C SER A 533 -38.76 -0.59 5.39
N GLY A 534 -37.57 -1.20 5.30
CA GLY A 534 -36.93 -1.52 4.02
C GLY A 534 -36.10 -0.40 3.38
N ALA A 535 -36.24 0.86 3.84
CA ALA A 535 -35.52 2.03 3.33
C ALA A 535 -34.78 2.81 4.45
N THR A 536 -34.27 2.08 5.45
CA THR A 536 -33.67 2.67 6.67
C THR A 536 -32.44 3.54 6.38
N VAL A 537 -31.59 3.13 5.42
CA VAL A 537 -30.37 3.89 5.06
C VAL A 537 -30.73 5.23 4.43
N THR A 538 -31.62 5.23 3.45
CA THR A 538 -32.10 6.44 2.76
C THR A 538 -32.90 7.34 3.72
N SER A 539 -33.72 6.76 4.61
CA SER A 539 -34.44 7.52 5.64
C SER A 539 -33.49 8.25 6.60
N ASN A 540 -32.44 7.56 7.05
CA ASN A 540 -31.40 8.16 7.89
C ASN A 540 -30.61 9.25 7.16
N ALA A 541 -30.38 9.09 5.85
CA ALA A 541 -29.71 10.11 5.04
C ALA A 541 -30.53 11.41 4.97
N VAL A 542 -31.85 11.31 4.79
CA VAL A 542 -32.77 12.47 4.82
C VAL A 542 -32.79 13.12 6.20
N ILE A 543 -32.82 12.35 7.30
CA ILE A 543 -32.78 12.91 8.66
C ILE A 543 -31.46 13.66 8.89
N LYS A 544 -30.30 13.05 8.58
CA LYS A 544 -28.99 13.71 8.65
C LYS A 544 -28.93 14.98 7.80
N ALA A 545 -29.60 14.98 6.65
CA ALA A 545 -29.68 16.16 5.80
C ALA A 545 -30.44 17.31 6.49
N VAL A 546 -31.55 17.00 7.17
CA VAL A 546 -32.32 17.97 7.96
C VAL A 546 -31.53 18.47 9.17
N GLU A 547 -30.83 17.60 9.90
CA GLU A 547 -29.94 17.99 11.01
C GLU A 547 -28.85 18.96 10.55
N THR A 548 -28.23 18.66 9.40
CA THR A 548 -27.20 19.51 8.78
C THR A 548 -27.77 20.88 8.38
N ALA A 549 -29.00 20.90 7.84
CA ALA A 549 -29.68 22.14 7.49
C ALA A 549 -30.03 22.98 8.74
N GLN A 550 -30.48 22.35 9.83
CA GLN A 550 -30.71 23.03 11.10
C GLN A 550 -29.42 23.59 11.71
N ALA A 551 -28.30 22.85 11.64
CA ALA A 551 -27.00 23.33 12.07
C ALA A 551 -26.55 24.58 11.29
N TYR A 552 -26.80 24.60 9.98
CA TYR A 552 -26.58 25.77 9.14
C TYR A 552 -27.46 26.97 9.56
N VAL A 553 -28.75 26.75 9.80
CA VAL A 553 -29.67 27.81 10.25
C VAL A 553 -29.31 28.35 11.64
N SER A 554 -28.85 27.49 12.55
CA SER A 554 -28.30 27.91 13.84
C SER A 554 -27.05 28.77 13.67
N ASN A 555 -26.16 28.41 12.73
CA ASN A 555 -25.02 29.25 12.35
C ASN A 555 -25.44 30.61 11.75
N LEU A 556 -26.54 30.67 10.98
CA LEU A 556 -27.15 31.93 10.54
C LEU A 556 -27.50 32.84 11.71
N SER A 557 -28.17 32.31 12.73
CA SER A 557 -28.64 33.10 13.87
C SER A 557 -27.51 33.62 14.78
N THR A 558 -26.38 32.92 14.85
CA THR A 558 -25.27 33.22 15.78
C THR A 558 -24.15 34.07 15.16
N ASN A 559 -24.04 34.11 13.84
CA ASN A 559 -22.96 34.83 13.15
C ASN A 559 -23.32 36.30 12.91
N ASN A 560 -22.58 37.21 13.56
CA ASN A 560 -22.82 38.66 13.49
C ASN A 560 -22.28 39.35 12.23
N ASN A 561 -21.65 38.62 11.31
CA ASN A 561 -21.15 39.17 10.05
C ASN A 561 -22.30 39.34 9.05
N LEU A 562 -22.34 40.50 8.38
CA LEU A 562 -23.29 40.77 7.30
C LEU A 562 -22.94 39.91 6.09
N ARG A 563 -23.88 39.06 5.67
CA ARG A 563 -23.69 38.16 4.52
C ARG A 563 -24.88 38.14 3.59
N LEU A 564 -24.61 37.96 2.31
CA LEU A 564 -25.63 37.72 1.29
C LEU A 564 -26.12 36.27 1.39
N THR A 565 -27.43 36.07 1.49
CA THR A 565 -28.06 34.75 1.64
C THR A 565 -29.05 34.43 0.54
N GLY A 566 -29.50 35.44 -0.21
CA GLY A 566 -30.36 35.25 -1.39
C GLY A 566 -30.27 36.41 -2.36
N LYS A 567 -30.42 36.13 -3.65
CA LYS A 567 -30.60 37.14 -4.70
C LYS A 567 -31.66 36.66 -5.68
N ALA A 568 -32.58 37.54 -6.05
CA ALA A 568 -33.62 37.28 -7.04
C ALA A 568 -33.85 38.52 -7.90
N GLN A 569 -34.34 38.35 -9.11
CA GLN A 569 -34.80 39.48 -9.92
C GLN A 569 -36.28 39.76 -9.64
N ASP A 570 -36.64 41.03 -9.53
CA ASP A 570 -38.05 41.44 -9.48
C ASP A 570 -38.58 41.53 -10.91
N PHE A 571 -39.46 40.61 -11.30
CA PHE A 571 -40.01 40.53 -12.64
C PHE A 571 -41.01 41.66 -12.98
N VAL A 572 -41.43 42.47 -12.01
CA VAL A 572 -42.31 43.63 -12.25
C VAL A 572 -41.48 44.87 -12.56
N THR A 573 -40.43 45.14 -11.79
CA THR A 573 -39.59 46.35 -11.95
C THR A 573 -38.33 46.10 -12.76
N LEU A 574 -38.01 44.84 -13.07
CA LEU A 574 -36.75 44.34 -13.66
C LEU A 574 -35.49 44.67 -12.84
N GLY A 575 -35.64 45.26 -11.66
CA GLY A 575 -34.57 45.48 -10.70
C GLY A 575 -34.21 44.21 -9.94
N PHE A 576 -33.25 44.33 -9.01
CA PHE A 576 -32.73 43.18 -8.26
C PHE A 576 -33.12 43.25 -6.79
N VAL A 577 -33.38 42.09 -6.20
CA VAL A 577 -33.66 41.91 -4.78
C VAL A 577 -32.52 41.11 -4.18
N TYR A 578 -31.85 41.70 -3.21
CA TYR A 578 -30.80 41.08 -2.41
C TYR A 578 -31.29 40.87 -0.99
N ILE A 579 -31.01 39.70 -0.42
CA ILE A 579 -31.37 39.34 0.95
C ILE A 579 -30.08 39.12 1.72
N PHE A 580 -29.89 39.91 2.77
CA PHE A 580 -28.75 39.82 3.67
C PHE A 580 -29.18 39.38 5.06
N ARG A 581 -28.31 38.65 5.75
CA ARG A 581 -28.46 38.32 7.17
C ARG A 581 -27.27 38.83 7.98
N GLN A 582 -27.55 39.27 9.20
CA GLN A 582 -26.58 39.65 10.21
C GLN A 582 -27.10 39.18 11.57
N GLY A 583 -26.57 38.05 12.06
CA GLY A 583 -27.16 37.32 13.19
C GLY A 583 -28.61 36.94 12.89
N ALA A 584 -29.50 37.21 13.85
CA ALA A 584 -30.95 37.01 13.67
C ALA A 584 -31.62 38.05 12.74
N ASN A 585 -30.94 39.16 12.42
CA ASN A 585 -31.52 40.23 11.62
C ASN A 585 -31.43 39.92 10.12
N ARG A 586 -32.50 40.26 9.39
CA ARG A 586 -32.61 40.08 7.94
C ARG A 586 -32.89 41.42 7.28
N TYR A 587 -32.12 41.72 6.23
CA TYR A 587 -32.27 42.93 5.42
C TYR A 587 -32.64 42.56 3.99
N VAL A 588 -33.79 43.03 3.51
CA VAL A 588 -34.19 42.90 2.10
C VAL A 588 -33.87 44.22 1.41
N VAL A 589 -33.05 44.18 0.37
CA VAL A 589 -32.52 45.33 -0.35
C VAL A 589 -32.98 45.26 -1.79
N ASN A 590 -33.68 46.29 -2.25
CA ASN A 590 -34.11 46.38 -3.64
C ASN A 590 -33.18 47.35 -4.36
N THR A 591 -32.73 46.97 -5.55
CA THR A 591 -31.96 47.84 -6.44
C THR A 591 -32.68 48.04 -7.76
N ASP A 592 -32.35 49.12 -8.46
CA ASP A 592 -32.65 49.24 -9.88
C ASP A 592 -31.70 48.39 -10.74
N ALA A 593 -31.83 48.50 -12.07
CA ALA A 593 -31.00 47.80 -13.04
C ALA A 593 -29.52 48.25 -13.01
N ASP A 594 -29.24 49.44 -12.46
CA ASP A 594 -27.89 49.98 -12.27
C ASP A 594 -27.30 49.62 -10.89
N TYR A 595 -27.95 48.71 -10.15
CA TYR A 595 -27.55 48.23 -8.83
C TYR A 595 -27.59 49.30 -7.72
N VAL A 596 -28.34 50.40 -7.94
CA VAL A 596 -28.52 51.46 -6.95
C VAL A 596 -29.66 51.09 -6.01
N ILE A 597 -29.42 51.17 -4.70
CA ILE A 597 -30.39 50.80 -3.66
C ILE A 597 -31.57 51.78 -3.65
N THR A 598 -32.78 51.27 -3.93
CA THR A 598 -34.02 52.05 -4.07
C THR A 598 -34.86 52.11 -2.79
N ASN A 599 -34.70 51.16 -1.86
CA ASN A 599 -35.45 51.15 -0.60
C ASN A 599 -34.72 51.86 0.55
N ALA A 600 -35.47 52.31 1.56
CA ALA A 600 -34.93 53.02 2.72
C ALA A 600 -34.14 52.07 3.62
N ILE A 601 -32.84 52.34 3.79
CA ILE A 601 -31.91 51.58 4.64
C ILE A 601 -31.07 52.58 5.43
N ASP A 602 -30.66 52.20 6.65
CA ASP A 602 -29.75 52.99 7.48
C ASP A 602 -28.42 53.27 6.74
N GLU A 603 -27.94 54.51 6.85
CA GLU A 603 -26.78 55.03 6.11
C GLU A 603 -25.49 54.32 6.52
N SER A 604 -25.41 53.86 7.77
CA SER A 604 -24.30 53.08 8.32
C SER A 604 -24.12 51.69 7.65
N LEU A 605 -25.23 51.05 7.28
CA LEU A 605 -25.29 49.74 6.61
C LEU A 605 -25.20 49.88 5.10
N ARG A 606 -25.67 51.00 4.55
CA ARG A 606 -25.76 51.23 3.10
C ARG A 606 -24.42 51.06 2.40
N GLN A 607 -23.34 51.57 2.97
CA GLN A 607 -22.00 51.46 2.37
C GLN A 607 -21.54 49.99 2.28
N GLN A 608 -21.73 49.21 3.34
CA GLN A 608 -21.35 47.79 3.36
C GLN A 608 -22.20 46.95 2.40
N LEU A 609 -23.51 47.23 2.35
CA LEU A 609 -24.44 46.56 1.43
C LEU A 609 -24.09 46.87 -0.03
N THR A 610 -23.80 48.13 -0.38
CA THR A 610 -23.38 48.51 -1.73
C THR A 610 -22.09 47.79 -2.13
N THR A 611 -21.09 47.69 -1.24
CA THR A 611 -19.87 46.92 -1.52
C THR A 611 -20.17 45.44 -1.77
N LEU A 612 -21.03 44.82 -0.97
CA LEU A 612 -21.41 43.42 -1.16
C LEU A 612 -22.22 43.19 -2.45
N ILE A 613 -23.11 44.11 -2.81
CA ILE A 613 -23.88 44.07 -4.06
C ILE A 613 -22.94 44.16 -5.26
N ASN A 614 -21.99 45.11 -5.25
CA ASN A 614 -21.01 45.27 -6.33
C ASN A 614 -20.11 44.04 -6.53
N ASN A 615 -19.85 43.29 -5.46
CA ASN A 615 -19.11 42.03 -5.53
C ASN A 615 -19.99 40.84 -5.98
N ASN A 616 -21.32 40.99 -6.03
CA ASN A 616 -22.29 39.93 -6.30
C ASN A 616 -23.34 40.34 -7.35
N LEU A 617 -22.89 40.93 -8.46
CA LEU A 617 -23.76 41.35 -9.56
C LEU A 617 -24.52 40.16 -10.19
N PHE A 618 -25.64 40.46 -10.86
CA PHE A 618 -26.37 39.44 -11.61
C PHE A 618 -25.61 39.13 -12.91
N VAL A 619 -25.30 37.85 -13.08
CA VAL A 619 -24.66 37.32 -14.29
C VAL A 619 -25.72 36.95 -15.33
N ASN A 620 -26.84 36.41 -14.86
CA ASN A 620 -27.97 35.95 -15.67
C ASN A 620 -29.26 36.64 -15.21
N TYR A 621 -29.92 37.40 -16.09
CA TYR A 621 -31.15 38.14 -15.75
C TYR A 621 -31.93 38.60 -17.00
N ILE A 622 -33.20 38.97 -16.82
CA ILE A 622 -34.05 39.56 -17.86
C ILE A 622 -33.79 41.07 -17.92
N ASP A 623 -33.27 41.54 -19.04
CA ASP A 623 -32.93 42.95 -19.25
C ASP A 623 -34.15 43.78 -19.70
N ALA A 624 -35.00 43.21 -20.55
CA ALA A 624 -36.17 43.91 -21.08
C ALA A 624 -37.32 42.97 -21.44
N VAL A 625 -38.55 43.48 -21.34
CA VAL A 625 -39.78 42.79 -21.72
C VAL A 625 -40.61 43.68 -22.64
N GLU A 626 -40.92 43.19 -23.84
CA GLU A 626 -41.76 43.87 -24.84
C GLU A 626 -43.03 43.03 -25.07
N LYS A 627 -44.20 43.55 -24.68
CA LYS A 627 -45.51 42.90 -24.89
C LYS A 627 -46.20 43.52 -26.11
N GLY A 628 -46.46 42.71 -27.13
CA GLY A 628 -47.19 43.11 -28.34
C GLY A 628 -48.53 42.38 -28.49
N VAL A 629 -49.27 42.67 -29.56
CA VAL A 629 -50.53 41.96 -29.85
C VAL A 629 -50.21 40.52 -30.26
N GLY A 630 -50.46 39.56 -29.37
CA GLY A 630 -50.27 38.13 -29.63
C GLY A 630 -48.84 37.61 -29.45
N PHE A 631 -47.91 38.41 -28.91
CA PHE A 631 -46.56 37.96 -28.61
C PHE A 631 -45.95 38.64 -27.37
N THR A 632 -45.03 37.95 -26.70
CA THR A 632 -44.17 38.48 -25.63
C THR A 632 -42.71 38.25 -25.99
N LYS A 633 -41.90 39.31 -26.00
CA LYS A 633 -40.48 39.26 -26.32
C LYS A 633 -39.66 39.61 -25.09
N LEU A 634 -38.69 38.76 -24.77
CA LEU A 634 -37.81 38.84 -23.61
C LEU A 634 -36.37 38.99 -24.08
N THR A 635 -35.68 40.00 -23.56
CA THR A 635 -34.23 40.14 -23.69
C THR A 635 -33.59 39.61 -22.42
N VAL A 636 -32.79 38.56 -22.52
CA VAL A 636 -32.11 37.89 -21.39
C VAL A 636 -30.61 38.03 -21.57
N ILE A 637 -29.93 38.47 -20.53
CA ILE A 637 -28.48 38.54 -20.48
C ILE A 637 -27.97 37.34 -19.68
N THR A 638 -26.97 36.64 -20.19
CA THR A 638 -26.28 35.54 -19.52
C THR A 638 -24.76 35.67 -19.60
N GLY A 639 -24.04 35.09 -18.64
CA GLY A 639 -22.57 35.05 -18.68
C GLY A 639 -22.05 34.02 -19.68
N GLY A 640 -21.39 34.46 -20.74
CA GLY A 640 -20.65 33.60 -21.66
C GLY A 640 -19.26 33.24 -21.14
N PHE A 641 -18.48 32.54 -21.97
CA PHE A 641 -17.12 32.15 -21.67
C PHE A 641 -16.17 33.36 -21.62
N SER A 642 -16.31 34.30 -22.56
CA SER A 642 -15.44 35.50 -22.66
C SER A 642 -16.19 36.82 -22.49
N SER A 643 -17.50 36.83 -22.71
CA SER A 643 -18.32 38.03 -22.74
C SER A 643 -19.76 37.78 -22.23
N LYS A 644 -20.52 38.85 -22.00
CA LYS A 644 -21.96 38.72 -21.74
C LYS A 644 -22.69 38.42 -23.05
N ILE A 645 -23.59 37.45 -23.00
CA ILE A 645 -24.42 37.02 -24.13
C ILE A 645 -25.81 37.62 -23.95
N THR A 646 -26.28 38.33 -24.96
CA THR A 646 -27.66 38.84 -25.01
C THR A 646 -28.48 37.94 -25.92
N SER A 647 -29.48 37.29 -25.33
CA SER A 647 -30.44 36.43 -26.02
C SER A 647 -31.81 37.11 -26.06
N VAL A 648 -32.45 37.09 -27.22
CA VAL A 648 -33.79 37.63 -27.43
C VAL A 648 -34.72 36.47 -27.77
N ILE A 649 -35.71 36.26 -26.91
CA ILE A 649 -36.65 35.14 -27.00
C ILE A 649 -38.06 35.69 -27.19
N THR A 650 -38.74 35.24 -28.24
CA THR A 650 -40.12 35.64 -28.54
C THR A 650 -41.05 34.46 -28.36
N PHE A 651 -42.12 34.67 -27.60
CA PHE A 651 -43.19 33.73 -27.36
C PHE A 651 -44.48 34.22 -27.99
N ASP A 652 -45.29 33.30 -28.50
CA ASP A 652 -46.64 33.59 -28.96
C ASP A 652 -47.64 33.73 -27.78
N GLY A 653 -48.88 34.09 -28.09
CA GLY A 653 -49.96 34.22 -27.10
C GLY A 653 -50.36 32.93 -26.38
N THR A 654 -49.79 31.77 -26.76
CA THR A 654 -49.99 30.48 -26.08
C THR A 654 -48.83 30.10 -25.15
N GLY A 655 -47.76 30.91 -25.12
CA GLY A 655 -46.55 30.63 -24.35
C GLY A 655 -45.53 29.74 -25.07
N THR A 656 -45.72 29.50 -26.37
CA THR A 656 -44.78 28.71 -27.17
C THR A 656 -43.66 29.61 -27.71
N MET A 657 -42.40 29.16 -27.60
CA MET A 657 -41.26 29.89 -28.15
C MET A 657 -41.28 29.83 -29.68
N ILE A 658 -41.37 31.00 -30.33
CA ILE A 658 -41.46 31.13 -31.80
C ILE A 658 -40.21 31.74 -32.44
N ALA A 659 -39.36 32.41 -31.67
CA ALA A 659 -38.06 32.90 -32.13
C ALA A 659 -37.06 32.96 -30.97
N PHE A 660 -35.81 32.63 -31.25
CA PHE A 660 -34.68 32.76 -30.33
C PHE A 660 -33.49 33.27 -31.12
N THR A 661 -32.87 34.37 -30.68
CA THR A 661 -31.68 34.92 -31.32
C THR A 661 -30.68 35.32 -30.25
N SER A 662 -29.44 34.83 -30.33
CA SER A 662 -28.39 35.15 -29.35
C SER A 662 -27.19 35.84 -30.00
N ASN A 663 -26.69 36.89 -29.36
CA ASN A 663 -25.45 37.56 -29.76
C ASN A 663 -24.23 36.86 -29.13
N ALA A 664 -23.92 35.66 -29.60
CA ALA A 664 -22.71 34.91 -29.22
C ALA A 664 -21.52 35.20 -30.15
N THR A 665 -21.56 36.28 -30.96
CA THR A 665 -20.58 36.53 -32.04
C THR A 665 -19.17 36.91 -31.56
N ASN A 666 -19.04 37.24 -30.27
CA ASN A 666 -17.79 37.52 -29.56
C ASN A 666 -17.29 36.32 -28.72
N GLU A 667 -18.01 35.20 -28.77
CA GLU A 667 -17.62 33.95 -28.13
C GLU A 667 -16.95 33.05 -29.17
N SER A 668 -15.74 32.56 -28.86
CA SER A 668 -15.01 31.61 -29.69
C SER A 668 -14.91 30.26 -28.99
N TYR A 669 -14.89 29.18 -29.78
CA TYR A 669 -14.67 27.83 -29.26
C TYR A 669 -13.69 27.04 -30.11
N ASN A 670 -13.03 26.10 -29.46
CA ASN A 670 -12.06 25.21 -30.07
C ASN A 670 -12.73 23.88 -30.39
N ASP A 671 -12.82 23.54 -31.67
CA ASP A 671 -13.25 22.22 -32.11
C ASP A 671 -12.03 21.39 -32.53
N GLU A 672 -11.56 20.52 -31.63
CA GLU A 672 -10.45 19.59 -31.90
C GLU A 672 -10.78 18.56 -33.00
N TYR A 673 -12.05 18.41 -33.38
CA TYR A 673 -12.52 17.44 -34.38
C TYR A 673 -12.75 18.05 -35.77
N ASN A 674 -12.45 19.34 -35.95
CA ASN A 674 -12.65 19.99 -37.24
C ASN A 674 -11.53 19.65 -38.24
N ALA A 675 -11.86 19.48 -39.51
CA ALA A 675 -10.99 18.96 -40.57
C ALA A 675 -9.82 19.89 -41.00
N GLY A 676 -9.56 20.97 -40.24
CA GLY A 676 -8.53 21.99 -40.49
C GLY A 676 -7.51 22.16 -39.37
N TYR A 677 -7.39 21.19 -38.44
CA TYR A 677 -6.44 21.23 -37.33
C TYR A 677 -4.97 21.24 -37.83
N ASP A 678 -4.27 22.36 -37.64
CA ASP A 678 -2.82 22.47 -37.83
C ASP A 678 -2.15 22.75 -36.46
N PRO A 679 -1.40 21.78 -35.88
CA PRO A 679 -0.78 21.92 -34.57
C PRO A 679 0.31 23.00 -34.52
N ALA A 680 0.76 23.54 -35.67
CA ALA A 680 1.74 24.62 -35.72
C ALA A 680 1.12 26.04 -35.64
N ASN A 681 -0.17 26.19 -36.00
CA ASN A 681 -0.82 27.51 -36.16
C ASN A 681 -2.03 27.74 -35.25
N GLY A 682 -2.44 26.73 -34.47
CA GLY A 682 -3.65 26.80 -33.64
C GLY A 682 -4.93 26.68 -34.48
N ASN A 683 -6.03 26.32 -33.83
CA ASN A 683 -7.34 26.21 -34.47
C ASN A 683 -7.86 27.58 -34.94
N PRO A 684 -8.52 27.67 -36.10
CA PRO A 684 -9.32 28.84 -36.43
C PRO A 684 -10.52 28.95 -35.47
N GLU A 685 -10.66 30.08 -34.78
CA GLU A 685 -11.83 30.36 -33.94
C GLU A 685 -13.12 30.28 -34.76
N ILE A 686 -13.98 29.32 -34.44
CA ILE A 686 -15.30 29.16 -35.08
C ILE A 686 -16.30 29.97 -34.25
N LYS A 687 -17.06 30.85 -34.90
CA LYS A 687 -18.14 31.60 -34.25
C LYS A 687 -19.37 30.71 -34.09
N ILE A 688 -19.95 30.72 -32.90
CA ILE A 688 -21.19 29.99 -32.62
C ILE A 688 -22.35 30.66 -33.39
N PRO A 689 -23.15 29.92 -34.17
CA PRO A 689 -24.29 30.49 -34.87
C PRO A 689 -25.31 31.06 -33.88
N ALA A 690 -25.96 32.17 -34.25
CA ALA A 690 -26.89 32.90 -33.38
C ALA A 690 -28.14 32.09 -32.96
N ASP A 691 -28.45 31.02 -33.70
CA ASP A 691 -29.68 30.23 -33.58
C ASP A 691 -29.35 28.77 -33.19
N ILE A 692 -29.03 28.52 -31.92
CA ILE A 692 -28.78 27.16 -31.39
C ILE A 692 -30.09 26.40 -31.13
N ILE A 693 -31.15 27.13 -30.76
CA ILE A 693 -32.46 26.57 -30.40
C ILE A 693 -33.46 27.00 -31.48
N THR A 694 -33.89 26.07 -32.33
CA THR A 694 -34.92 26.32 -33.36
C THR A 694 -36.15 25.45 -33.09
N ASN A 695 -37.28 26.08 -32.79
CA ASN A 695 -38.61 25.44 -32.69
C ASN A 695 -38.67 24.17 -31.81
N GLN A 696 -37.98 24.15 -30.67
CA GLN A 696 -38.07 23.06 -29.69
C GLN A 696 -38.71 23.54 -28.39
N SER A 697 -39.82 22.91 -28.01
CA SER A 697 -40.52 23.16 -26.74
C SER A 697 -39.91 22.40 -25.56
N ASP A 698 -39.15 21.34 -25.84
CA ASP A 698 -38.44 20.55 -24.85
C ASP A 698 -36.96 20.92 -24.81
N LEU A 699 -36.59 21.72 -23.81
CA LEU A 699 -35.22 22.18 -23.59
C LEU A 699 -34.28 21.08 -23.10
N SER A 700 -34.80 19.90 -22.71
CA SER A 700 -33.99 18.76 -22.25
C SER A 700 -33.35 17.96 -23.40
N LEU A 701 -33.87 18.13 -24.63
CA LEU A 701 -33.39 17.48 -25.85
C LEU A 701 -32.36 18.31 -26.62
N VAL A 702 -32.02 19.50 -26.13
CA VAL A 702 -31.05 20.40 -26.77
C VAL A 702 -29.63 19.92 -26.45
N GLU A 703 -28.95 19.34 -27.44
CA GLU A 703 -27.55 18.92 -27.29
C GLU A 703 -26.61 20.13 -27.18
N VAL A 704 -25.71 20.07 -26.21
CA VAL A 704 -24.66 21.08 -26.00
C VAL A 704 -23.55 20.89 -27.02
N VAL A 705 -23.11 21.96 -27.68
CA VAL A 705 -22.06 21.90 -28.70
C VAL A 705 -20.72 21.50 -28.07
N SER A 706 -20.11 20.44 -28.59
CA SER A 706 -18.78 19.98 -28.18
C SER A 706 -17.73 21.07 -28.46
N GLY A 707 -16.88 21.38 -27.49
CA GLY A 707 -15.91 22.48 -27.55
C GLY A 707 -16.45 23.85 -27.12
N ALA A 708 -17.77 24.09 -27.14
CA ALA A 708 -18.43 25.33 -26.75
C ALA A 708 -19.35 25.19 -25.52
N THR A 709 -19.05 24.24 -24.64
CA THR A 709 -19.96 23.77 -23.59
C THR A 709 -20.45 24.88 -22.65
N VAL A 710 -19.60 25.85 -22.31
CA VAL A 710 -19.97 26.98 -21.44
C VAL A 710 -20.99 27.87 -22.14
N THR A 711 -20.66 28.38 -23.33
CA THR A 711 -21.50 29.28 -24.11
C THR A 711 -22.85 28.66 -24.50
N SER A 712 -22.86 27.38 -24.91
CA SER A 712 -24.09 26.65 -25.22
C SER A 712 -24.98 26.44 -24.00
N ARG A 713 -24.41 26.19 -22.80
CA ARG A 713 -25.18 26.14 -21.56
C ARG A 713 -25.75 27.49 -21.19
N SER A 714 -24.99 28.58 -21.33
CA SER A 714 -25.49 29.94 -21.06
C SER A 714 -26.68 30.31 -21.95
N ILE A 715 -26.66 29.90 -23.22
CA ILE A 715 -27.78 30.09 -24.16
C ILE A 715 -29.01 29.28 -23.74
N LEU A 716 -28.81 28.03 -23.30
CA LEU A 716 -29.88 27.20 -22.76
C LEU A 716 -30.46 27.79 -21.46
N GLU A 717 -29.61 28.29 -20.57
CA GLU A 717 -30.02 28.99 -19.35
C GLU A 717 -30.86 30.23 -19.67
N ALA A 718 -30.49 30.99 -20.70
CA ALA A 718 -31.27 32.15 -21.14
C ALA A 718 -32.71 31.77 -21.53
N ALA A 719 -32.88 30.65 -22.24
CA ALA A 719 -34.19 30.11 -22.60
C ALA A 719 -34.98 29.63 -21.36
N GLN A 720 -34.31 29.00 -20.40
CA GLN A 720 -34.94 28.55 -19.14
C GLN A 720 -35.41 29.73 -18.29
N ILE A 721 -34.61 30.79 -18.16
CA ILE A 721 -34.97 32.03 -17.43
C ILE A 721 -36.19 32.69 -18.09
N ALA A 722 -36.19 32.78 -19.42
CA ALA A 722 -37.29 33.35 -20.18
C ALA A 722 -38.60 32.57 -19.99
N ARG A 723 -38.52 31.23 -19.95
CA ARG A 723 -39.67 30.36 -19.69
C ARG A 723 -40.17 30.49 -18.24
N ALA A 724 -39.27 30.50 -17.26
CA ALA A 724 -39.62 30.68 -15.85
C ALA A 724 -40.36 32.01 -15.60
N TYR A 725 -40.00 33.07 -16.32
CA TYR A 725 -40.73 34.34 -16.28
C TYR A 725 -42.17 34.20 -16.80
N LEU A 726 -42.40 33.49 -17.91
CA LEU A 726 -43.75 33.27 -18.42
C LEU A 726 -44.61 32.39 -17.50
N GLU A 727 -44.02 31.34 -16.94
CA GLU A 727 -44.69 30.49 -15.95
C GLU A 727 -45.11 31.32 -14.73
N ALA A 728 -44.21 32.18 -14.21
CA ALA A 728 -44.52 33.08 -13.10
C ALA A 728 -45.59 34.14 -13.42
N GLN A 729 -45.77 34.55 -14.68
CA GLN A 729 -46.79 35.51 -15.09
C GLN A 729 -48.17 34.87 -15.31
N ASN A 730 -48.21 33.59 -15.68
CA ASN A 730 -49.45 32.86 -16.00
C ASN A 730 -50.11 32.20 -14.78
N GLY A 731 -49.42 32.16 -13.63
CA GLY A 731 -49.94 31.64 -12.36
C GLY A 731 -49.60 30.18 -12.14
#